data_AF-A0A973A436-F1
#
_entry.id   AF-A0A973A436-F1
#
_cell.length_a   1.000
_cell.length_b   1.000
_cell.length_c   1.000
_cell.angle_alpha   90.00
_cell.angle_beta   90.00
_cell.angle_gamma   90.00
#
_symmetry.space_group_name_H-M   'P 1'
#
loop_
_entity.id
_entity.type
_entity.pdbx_description
1 polymer ?
#
loop_
_entity_poly.entity_id
_entity_poly.type
_entity_poly.pdbx_seq_one_letter_code
_entity_poly.pdbx_strand_id
1 'polypeptide(L)'
;MNSIKRKNVLNKQIIGMIAIGGLLLISACSIDIPEEGNLPSWNVIMELPIFETTVALSELIGDSLVQAIPLDDSGDSIFAFRDTMNIDSVIVGDQLSIDPIEQHFVQVASEVQFDSSEQHFSMKMDTVKLDDIHEDIMAEMGVIELTNISADTTDPFVFRDLMPNAQDIEDALVANGGSATLEIDTVALVPQIQTFAFESFSEIVISSGFMDITIINEMFIALGAPIRITINNATGDSLFSTIWITDIATGSQATNSIDLSGRTLPGDIQVKVSGISNGSQGEPILVETSDLDSYFRVVISPRDIEVNQADAIVPSQTITEANSITLDPSETIVDEAELLTGTLSVNINNTMAVIGSIQLTITSLVDNTNQPYLLNIPLPNGSSNVQENITGWIMDLDMADQSVFYEYQIITDDTDPENVILLSTDFVEISLDLQEITFSRVVGQIEQQIISDSGDIDVNSESQIQEAVISHGELTISILNGVGGESDVVLSIPRIQDNGSGLLETLHIIPGQNIFTINLTDQSIVMPLDDQRLDYSTATTTIAGFTGEYFLTDSIEINILISDLTFSNVTGIISQDAIVEENSIVLDNATKIETALIQSGNLNLIIQNHIGMAAEVNFTIPEFSKGTVLNKTFDIQVTSDPDTTVIPLDGYLLSLPLDNQTINYSSNISIPNNEIVSLSLTDSIEISVLIDGLTFEDITGIIDPVIIDIDTINQAITALPAELEGIQFDDVGISIEFESNIGVPVFLSLTMSGKNSNGETASSTISNWNISDSNVVVIPNAAELINIMPDSIVAYGQATVGEVGVEGNVNTNQYLFGKMLINAPLSLILTEDAKLDLEPSGFDTEFPDQIEELVLFTDIYNQFDFGAAVNILIASDSLSFDDGTADTLINVNVLPAQTYLDSIILGEYEISLLSDTLNKWIKPYVKMLGRTDDQGNPAPSLFLMSDSMRIGLYGSVKAHIDLNDRGNNE
;
A
#
# COMPACT_ATOMS: atom_id res chain seq x y z
N MET A 1 -5.13 4.20 -81.93
CA MET A 1 -5.42 2.92 -82.62
C MET A 1 -6.41 3.20 -83.75
N ASN A 2 -6.11 2.83 -85.01
CA ASN A 2 -6.90 3.09 -86.25
C ASN A 2 -7.25 4.56 -86.59
N SER A 3 -7.13 5.04 -87.84
CA SER A 3 -6.36 4.56 -89.01
C SER A 3 -6.14 5.70 -90.02
N ILE A 4 -4.92 5.84 -90.57
CA ILE A 4 -4.55 6.94 -91.49
C ILE A 4 -4.44 6.46 -92.95
N LYS A 5 -5.00 7.24 -93.90
CA LYS A 5 -4.67 7.27 -95.34
C LYS A 5 -4.95 8.68 -95.89
N ARG A 6 -4.16 9.27 -96.80
CA ARG A 6 -2.84 8.87 -97.34
C ARG A 6 -2.08 10.11 -97.86
N LYS A 7 -0.80 10.16 -97.50
CA LYS A 7 0.30 11.00 -98.02
C LYS A 7 0.36 11.22 -99.54
N ASN A 8 0.89 12.40 -99.94
CA ASN A 8 1.94 12.62 -100.97
C ASN A 8 1.56 12.53 -102.50
N VAL A 9 2.20 13.20 -103.49
CA VAL A 9 3.41 14.09 -103.50
C VAL A 9 3.59 14.94 -104.81
N LEU A 10 4.32 16.06 -104.70
CA LEU A 10 5.12 16.84 -105.70
C LEU A 10 4.62 17.17 -107.15
N ASN A 11 4.53 18.49 -107.42
CA ASN A 11 5.51 19.31 -108.17
C ASN A 11 5.50 19.49 -109.72
N LYS A 12 5.88 20.72 -110.09
CA LYS A 12 6.72 21.20 -111.22
C LYS A 12 6.11 21.64 -112.57
N GLN A 13 6.28 22.95 -112.81
CA GLN A 13 6.62 23.65 -114.06
C GLN A 13 5.68 23.57 -115.29
N ILE A 14 5.50 24.73 -115.94
CA ILE A 14 5.97 25.02 -117.32
C ILE A 14 5.90 26.53 -117.59
N ILE A 15 6.92 27.06 -118.28
CA ILE A 15 6.91 28.36 -118.99
C ILE A 15 7.17 28.04 -120.47
N GLY A 16 6.56 28.77 -121.41
CA GLY A 16 6.76 28.59 -122.85
C GLY A 16 6.62 29.90 -123.63
N MET A 17 7.60 30.18 -124.50
CA MET A 17 7.73 31.45 -125.24
C MET A 17 7.19 31.40 -126.68
N ILE A 18 6.66 32.55 -127.11
CA ILE A 18 6.85 33.24 -128.41
C ILE A 18 6.68 32.47 -129.73
N ALA A 19 5.84 33.03 -130.61
CA ALA A 19 6.02 33.00 -132.07
C ALA A 19 5.50 34.32 -132.70
N ILE A 20 6.12 34.79 -133.79
CA ILE A 20 5.87 36.12 -134.41
C ILE A 20 5.58 36.00 -135.91
N GLY A 21 4.69 36.85 -136.44
CA GLY A 21 4.61 37.23 -137.86
C GLY A 21 3.23 37.10 -138.52
N GLY A 22 2.75 38.04 -139.35
CA GLY A 22 3.27 39.38 -139.63
C GLY A 22 2.70 40.05 -140.90
N LEU A 23 3.04 41.34 -141.05
CA LEU A 23 3.10 42.14 -142.29
C LEU A 23 1.84 42.68 -142.99
N LEU A 24 2.05 43.90 -143.55
CA LEU A 24 1.26 44.70 -144.51
C LEU A 24 0.15 45.60 -143.89
N LEU A 25 -0.08 46.85 -144.33
CA LEU A 25 0.52 47.67 -145.42
C LEU A 25 0.65 49.19 -145.02
N ILE A 26 1.27 49.98 -145.91
CA ILE A 26 1.69 51.40 -145.79
C ILE A 26 0.60 52.40 -146.24
N SER A 27 0.64 53.65 -145.76
CA SER A 27 -0.02 54.84 -146.34
C SER A 27 0.88 55.62 -147.33
N ALA A 28 0.30 56.50 -148.16
CA ALA A 28 1.00 57.14 -149.29
C ALA A 28 1.51 58.58 -149.04
N CYS A 29 2.41 59.01 -149.93
CA CYS A 29 3.07 60.33 -150.04
C CYS A 29 4.13 60.64 -148.95
N SER A 30 5.44 60.81 -149.17
CA SER A 30 6.35 61.20 -150.28
C SER A 30 6.95 62.60 -150.12
N ILE A 31 8.28 62.69 -149.96
CA ILE A 31 9.15 63.62 -150.71
C ILE A 31 10.62 63.17 -150.59
N ASP A 32 11.47 63.66 -151.48
CA ASP A 32 12.80 63.10 -151.79
C ASP A 32 13.94 63.40 -150.79
N ILE A 33 15.02 62.63 -150.98
CA ILE A 33 16.28 62.58 -150.23
C ILE A 33 17.17 63.82 -150.44
N PRO A 34 17.86 64.29 -149.39
CA PRO A 34 19.20 64.88 -149.48
C PRO A 34 20.28 64.00 -148.82
N GLU A 35 21.55 64.29 -149.12
CA GLU A 35 22.73 63.46 -148.78
C GLU A 35 23.20 63.61 -147.31
N GLU A 36 24.22 62.83 -146.92
CA GLU A 36 24.60 62.48 -145.54
C GLU A 36 25.08 63.66 -144.65
N GLY A 37 24.76 63.61 -143.34
CA GLY A 37 25.62 64.18 -142.28
C GLY A 37 25.09 65.30 -141.37
N ASN A 38 24.00 65.07 -140.61
CA ASN A 38 23.75 65.67 -139.27
C ASN A 38 22.41 65.18 -138.68
N LEU A 39 22.35 64.88 -137.38
CA LEU A 39 21.10 64.56 -136.64
C LEU A 39 20.76 65.64 -135.58
N PRO A 40 19.48 65.82 -135.20
CA PRO A 40 19.05 66.81 -134.21
C PRO A 40 19.12 66.30 -132.75
N SER A 41 19.16 67.24 -131.80
CA SER A 41 19.13 67.02 -130.36
C SER A 41 18.03 67.83 -129.65
N TRP A 42 17.60 67.40 -128.46
CA TRP A 42 16.60 68.11 -127.63
C TRP A 42 16.66 67.71 -126.14
N ASN A 43 16.04 68.50 -125.27
CA ASN A 43 15.88 68.19 -123.85
C ASN A 43 14.56 67.47 -123.57
N VAL A 44 14.55 66.55 -122.60
CA VAL A 44 13.36 65.87 -122.07
C VAL A 44 13.29 65.96 -120.55
N ILE A 45 12.09 65.76 -119.99
CA ILE A 45 11.86 65.52 -118.56
C ILE A 45 11.10 64.19 -118.45
N MET A 46 11.51 63.32 -117.53
CA MET A 46 10.99 61.97 -117.33
C MET A 46 10.83 61.69 -115.84
N GLU A 47 9.73 61.05 -115.44
CA GLU A 47 9.54 60.59 -114.05
C GLU A 47 9.69 59.08 -113.98
N LEU A 48 10.52 58.62 -113.03
CA LEU A 48 11.02 57.25 -112.92
C LEU A 48 10.84 56.76 -111.47
N PRO A 49 10.19 55.60 -111.23
CA PRO A 49 10.18 55.00 -109.90
C PRO A 49 11.58 54.48 -109.53
N ILE A 50 11.91 54.49 -108.24
CA ILE A 50 13.22 54.06 -107.72
C ILE A 50 13.05 52.95 -106.69
N PHE A 51 12.14 53.09 -105.72
CA PHE A 51 11.94 52.12 -104.64
C PHE A 51 10.53 52.22 -104.06
N GLU A 52 9.93 51.11 -103.61
CA GLU A 52 8.74 51.12 -102.74
C GLU A 52 8.75 49.87 -101.85
N THR A 53 8.49 50.04 -100.56
CA THR A 53 8.30 48.95 -99.60
C THR A 53 7.17 49.23 -98.62
N THR A 54 6.60 48.18 -98.02
CA THR A 54 5.66 48.25 -96.90
C THR A 54 6.09 47.23 -95.85
N VAL A 55 6.01 47.60 -94.57
CA VAL A 55 6.32 46.75 -93.42
C VAL A 55 5.09 46.67 -92.54
N ALA A 56 4.61 45.47 -92.22
CA ALA A 56 3.49 45.23 -91.32
C ALA A 56 3.95 44.55 -90.02
N LEU A 57 3.23 44.76 -88.90
CA LEU A 57 3.60 44.18 -87.60
C LEU A 57 3.73 42.63 -87.63
N SER A 58 2.88 41.96 -88.39
CA SER A 58 2.89 40.50 -88.55
C SER A 58 4.12 39.95 -89.28
N GLU A 59 4.94 40.82 -89.88
CA GLU A 59 6.23 40.47 -90.50
C GLU A 59 7.40 40.64 -89.53
N LEU A 60 7.19 41.38 -88.42
CA LEU A 60 8.19 41.64 -87.38
C LEU A 60 8.23 40.59 -86.26
N ILE A 61 7.14 39.82 -86.09
CA ILE A 61 6.96 38.94 -84.92
C ILE A 61 6.49 37.55 -85.40
N GLY A 62 7.44 36.76 -85.90
CA GLY A 62 7.18 35.50 -86.60
C GLY A 62 6.90 34.24 -85.74
N ASP A 63 6.61 34.37 -84.44
CA ASP A 63 6.50 33.20 -83.54
C ASP A 63 5.06 32.71 -83.28
N SER A 64 4.95 31.38 -83.18
CA SER A 64 3.77 30.60 -82.76
C SER A 64 3.23 30.87 -81.34
N LEU A 65 4.03 31.35 -80.40
CA LEU A 65 3.60 31.64 -79.02
C LEU A 65 2.91 33.00 -78.86
N VAL A 66 2.92 33.83 -79.90
CA VAL A 66 2.33 35.16 -79.91
C VAL A 66 0.87 35.07 -80.39
N GLN A 67 -0.07 35.26 -79.48
CA GLN A 67 -1.50 35.08 -79.70
C GLN A 67 -2.23 36.43 -79.75
N ALA A 68 -3.20 36.59 -80.65
CA ALA A 68 -4.04 37.79 -80.69
C ALA A 68 -5.08 37.76 -79.56
N ILE A 69 -5.09 38.80 -78.73
CA ILE A 69 -6.09 39.09 -77.70
C ILE A 69 -6.94 40.28 -78.17
N PRO A 70 -8.28 40.16 -78.24
CA PRO A 70 -9.13 41.29 -78.62
C PRO A 70 -9.06 42.38 -77.55
N LEU A 71 -8.91 43.64 -78.00
CA LEU A 71 -8.86 44.80 -77.10
C LEU A 71 -10.26 45.18 -76.61
N ASP A 72 -11.25 45.16 -77.51
CA ASP A 72 -12.67 45.37 -77.22
C ASP A 72 -13.57 44.80 -78.34
N ASP A 73 -14.89 45.05 -78.27
CA ASP A 73 -15.87 44.66 -79.29
C ASP A 73 -15.70 45.39 -80.65
N SER A 74 -14.76 46.33 -80.80
CA SER A 74 -14.51 47.05 -82.06
C SER A 74 -13.83 46.17 -83.12
N GLY A 75 -13.19 45.07 -82.70
CA GLY A 75 -12.64 44.04 -83.60
C GLY A 75 -11.16 44.18 -83.95
N ASP A 76 -10.41 45.08 -83.31
CA ASP A 76 -8.93 45.07 -83.35
C ASP A 76 -8.36 44.30 -82.14
N SER A 77 -7.11 43.86 -82.25
CA SER A 77 -6.46 42.95 -81.29
C SER A 77 -5.01 43.33 -81.03
N ILE A 78 -4.62 43.27 -79.76
CA ILE A 78 -3.22 43.35 -79.34
C ILE A 78 -2.65 41.92 -79.32
N PHE A 79 -1.40 41.76 -79.71
CA PHE A 79 -0.71 40.49 -79.53
C PHE A 79 -0.29 40.27 -78.07
N ALA A 80 -0.10 39.02 -77.67
CA ALA A 80 0.44 38.65 -76.35
C ALA A 80 1.21 37.34 -76.40
N PHE A 81 2.35 37.28 -75.73
CA PHE A 81 3.09 36.05 -75.48
C PHE A 81 2.38 35.21 -74.40
N ARG A 82 2.13 33.92 -74.69
CA ARG A 82 1.50 32.99 -73.74
C ARG A 82 2.14 31.60 -73.78
N ASP A 83 2.49 31.09 -72.60
CA ASP A 83 3.01 29.74 -72.41
C ASP A 83 2.43 29.08 -71.14
N THR A 84 2.42 27.75 -71.06
CA THR A 84 1.84 27.00 -69.93
C THR A 84 2.51 25.64 -69.74
N MET A 85 2.95 25.36 -68.52
CA MET A 85 3.76 24.19 -68.15
C MET A 85 3.24 23.51 -66.88
N ASN A 86 3.60 22.24 -66.67
CA ASN A 86 3.21 21.47 -65.47
C ASN A 86 4.39 21.38 -64.50
N ILE A 87 4.08 21.21 -63.22
CA ILE A 87 5.01 20.90 -62.12
C ILE A 87 4.80 19.42 -61.76
N ASP A 88 5.89 18.65 -61.73
CA ASP A 88 5.85 17.22 -61.40
C ASP A 88 5.37 16.97 -59.96
N SER A 89 4.89 15.75 -59.70
CA SER A 89 4.26 15.43 -58.42
C SER A 89 5.26 14.95 -57.37
N VAL A 90 5.20 15.55 -56.19
CA VAL A 90 5.93 15.16 -54.97
C VAL A 90 4.99 14.39 -54.04
N ILE A 91 5.49 13.36 -53.38
CA ILE A 91 4.76 12.56 -52.38
C ILE A 91 5.40 12.69 -50.99
N VAL A 92 4.63 12.41 -49.93
CA VAL A 92 5.11 12.53 -48.54
C VAL A 92 6.20 11.48 -48.21
N GLY A 93 5.99 10.22 -48.59
CA GLY A 93 6.97 9.14 -48.39
C GLY A 93 7.30 8.84 -46.92
N ASP A 94 8.42 8.15 -46.69
CA ASP A 94 8.83 7.58 -45.39
C ASP A 94 9.32 8.62 -44.33
N GLN A 95 8.89 9.88 -44.40
CA GLN A 95 9.35 10.96 -43.51
C GLN A 95 8.67 10.97 -42.12
N LEU A 96 7.79 10.02 -41.84
CA LEU A 96 7.01 9.93 -40.60
C LEU A 96 7.66 8.94 -39.63
N SER A 97 8.37 9.45 -38.62
CA SER A 97 9.06 8.67 -37.60
C SER A 97 9.07 9.37 -36.23
N ILE A 98 9.36 8.61 -35.17
CA ILE A 98 9.53 9.13 -33.79
C ILE A 98 10.85 8.60 -33.22
N ASP A 99 11.53 9.42 -32.42
CA ASP A 99 12.80 9.09 -31.76
C ASP A 99 12.69 7.87 -30.82
N PRO A 100 13.81 7.15 -30.53
CA PRO A 100 13.80 5.99 -29.65
C PRO A 100 13.40 6.34 -28.21
N ILE A 101 12.66 5.44 -27.55
CA ILE A 101 12.09 5.68 -26.21
C ILE A 101 12.45 4.52 -25.27
N GLU A 102 13.09 4.85 -24.15
CA GLU A 102 13.63 3.90 -23.18
C GLU A 102 13.02 4.13 -21.78
N GLN A 103 12.61 3.06 -21.11
CA GLN A 103 12.11 3.08 -19.74
C GLN A 103 12.69 1.90 -18.95
N HIS A 104 13.25 2.15 -17.77
CA HIS A 104 13.83 1.14 -16.88
C HIS A 104 12.95 0.96 -15.63
N PHE A 105 12.75 -0.29 -15.20
CA PHE A 105 12.08 -0.62 -13.93
C PHE A 105 12.69 -1.87 -13.28
N VAL A 106 12.42 -2.05 -11.98
CA VAL A 106 12.94 -3.16 -11.18
C VAL A 106 11.79 -3.74 -10.36
N GLN A 107 11.51 -5.02 -10.55
CA GLN A 107 10.59 -5.79 -9.72
C GLN A 107 11.40 -6.52 -8.65
N VAL A 108 10.95 -6.48 -7.39
CA VAL A 108 11.53 -7.23 -6.27
C VAL A 108 10.69 -8.45 -5.95
N ALA A 109 11.30 -9.47 -5.34
CA ALA A 109 10.55 -10.59 -4.77
C ALA A 109 9.59 -10.11 -3.66
N SER A 110 8.46 -10.80 -3.49
CA SER A 110 7.49 -10.50 -2.44
C SER A 110 7.96 -11.04 -1.08
N GLU A 111 7.59 -10.36 0.01
CA GLU A 111 7.80 -10.92 1.35
C GLU A 111 6.99 -12.21 1.52
N VAL A 112 7.66 -13.30 1.89
CA VAL A 112 6.97 -14.54 2.28
C VAL A 112 6.36 -14.33 3.67
N GLN A 113 5.04 -14.34 3.75
CA GLN A 113 4.27 -14.16 4.98
C GLN A 113 3.67 -15.50 5.44
N PHE A 114 3.40 -15.58 6.74
CA PHE A 114 2.81 -16.76 7.40
C PHE A 114 1.59 -16.35 8.23
N ASP A 115 0.58 -17.22 8.27
CA ASP A 115 -0.58 -17.02 9.14
C ASP A 115 -0.16 -17.08 10.60
N SER A 116 -0.76 -16.22 11.44
CA SER A 116 -0.52 -16.25 12.88
C SER A 116 -1.03 -17.55 13.49
N SER A 117 -0.21 -18.20 14.31
CA SER A 117 -0.54 -19.50 14.91
C SER A 117 -0.64 -19.40 16.44
N GLU A 118 -1.67 -20.02 17.00
CA GLU A 118 -2.08 -19.93 18.40
C GLU A 118 -2.16 -21.34 18.99
N GLN A 119 -1.51 -21.57 20.13
CA GLN A 119 -1.64 -22.82 20.90
C GLN A 119 -2.00 -22.54 22.36
N HIS A 120 -3.01 -23.25 22.84
CA HIS A 120 -3.54 -23.08 24.19
C HIS A 120 -3.67 -24.41 24.93
N PHE A 121 -3.13 -24.45 26.16
CA PHE A 121 -3.12 -25.61 27.05
C PHE A 121 -3.16 -25.15 28.51
N SER A 122 -3.39 -26.07 29.44
CA SER A 122 -3.39 -25.75 30.87
C SER A 122 -2.76 -26.84 31.74
N MET A 123 -1.89 -26.41 32.64
CA MET A 123 -1.14 -27.27 33.57
C MET A 123 -1.76 -27.21 34.95
N LYS A 124 -1.84 -28.35 35.64
CA LYS A 124 -2.38 -28.46 37.01
C LYS A 124 -1.27 -28.83 37.98
N MET A 125 -1.32 -28.27 39.18
CA MET A 125 -0.46 -28.70 40.29
C MET A 125 -0.79 -30.13 40.71
N ASP A 126 0.20 -30.81 41.27
CA ASP A 126 -0.02 -32.01 42.09
C ASP A 126 -0.68 -31.61 43.42
N THR A 127 -1.47 -32.52 43.99
CA THR A 127 -2.23 -32.25 45.21
C THR A 127 -1.31 -32.18 46.44
N VAL A 128 -1.14 -30.98 47.00
CA VAL A 128 -0.43 -30.80 48.29
C VAL A 128 -1.22 -31.47 49.40
N LYS A 129 -0.50 -32.19 50.26
CA LYS A 129 -1.03 -32.93 51.40
C LYS A 129 -0.27 -32.57 52.68
N LEU A 130 -0.86 -32.87 53.82
CA LEU A 130 -0.13 -33.01 55.08
C LEU A 130 0.25 -34.49 55.28
N ASP A 131 1.08 -34.81 56.27
CA ASP A 131 1.18 -36.17 56.79
C ASP A 131 0.11 -36.40 57.89
N ASP A 132 -0.24 -37.66 58.13
CA ASP A 132 -1.31 -38.03 59.06
C ASP A 132 -0.93 -37.66 60.51
N ILE A 133 -1.84 -37.02 61.23
CA ILE A 133 -1.65 -36.54 62.62
C ILE A 133 -2.22 -37.56 63.59
N HIS A 134 -1.48 -37.91 64.64
CA HIS A 134 -1.89 -38.87 65.67
C HIS A 134 -1.41 -38.43 67.06
N GLU A 135 -2.29 -38.46 68.07
CA GLU A 135 -1.97 -38.18 69.49
C GLU A 135 -2.79 -39.08 70.42
N ASP A 136 -2.14 -39.68 71.43
CA ASP A 136 -2.76 -40.52 72.47
C ASP A 136 -2.88 -39.75 73.80
N ILE A 137 -4.11 -39.41 74.20
CA ILE A 137 -4.42 -38.66 75.43
C ILE A 137 -4.81 -39.63 76.55
N MET A 138 -4.34 -39.38 77.78
CA MET A 138 -4.79 -40.06 79.00
C MET A 138 -5.47 -39.07 79.97
N ALA A 139 -6.79 -39.01 79.93
CA ALA A 139 -7.59 -38.17 80.83
C ALA A 139 -7.85 -38.90 82.17
N GLU A 140 -7.05 -38.61 83.20
CA GLU A 140 -7.26 -39.13 84.57
C GLU A 140 -8.49 -38.48 85.25
N MET A 141 -9.22 -39.25 86.08
CA MET A 141 -10.39 -38.77 86.82
C MET A 141 -10.05 -37.59 87.76
N GLY A 142 -8.88 -37.62 88.40
CA GLY A 142 -8.53 -36.67 89.45
C GLY A 142 -9.32 -36.91 90.75
N VAL A 143 -9.38 -35.91 91.63
CA VAL A 143 -10.13 -36.04 92.89
C VAL A 143 -11.64 -36.09 92.62
N ILE A 144 -12.32 -37.09 93.20
CA ILE A 144 -13.76 -37.30 93.02
C ILE A 144 -14.50 -36.40 94.01
N GLU A 145 -15.34 -35.48 93.54
CA GLU A 145 -16.23 -34.68 94.40
C GLU A 145 -17.50 -35.48 94.72
N LEU A 146 -17.80 -35.65 96.02
CA LEU A 146 -19.02 -36.33 96.48
C LEU A 146 -20.09 -35.34 96.98
N THR A 147 -21.35 -35.67 96.73
CA THR A 147 -22.51 -34.88 97.19
C THR A 147 -22.50 -34.72 98.70
N ASN A 148 -22.68 -33.48 99.18
CA ASN A 148 -22.77 -33.17 100.62
C ASN A 148 -23.88 -33.97 101.31
N ILE A 149 -23.49 -34.82 102.25
CA ILE A 149 -24.38 -35.77 102.92
C ILE A 149 -25.22 -35.04 103.97
N SER A 150 -26.55 -35.18 103.87
CA SER A 150 -27.49 -34.56 104.79
C SER A 150 -27.24 -35.01 106.23
N ALA A 151 -27.18 -34.05 107.16
CA ALA A 151 -26.98 -34.30 108.58
C ALA A 151 -28.06 -35.26 109.14
N ASP A 152 -27.64 -36.44 109.62
CA ASP A 152 -28.53 -37.43 110.23
C ASP A 152 -28.10 -37.79 111.66
N THR A 153 -29.02 -38.37 112.43
CA THR A 153 -28.89 -38.56 113.88
C THR A 153 -28.74 -40.04 114.26
N THR A 154 -27.83 -40.33 115.20
CA THR A 154 -27.79 -41.64 115.84
C THR A 154 -29.10 -41.96 116.57
N ASP A 155 -29.28 -43.25 116.84
CA ASP A 155 -30.14 -43.68 117.94
C ASP A 155 -29.80 -42.93 119.25
N PRO A 156 -30.79 -42.71 120.13
CA PRO A 156 -30.61 -41.88 121.33
C PRO A 156 -29.68 -42.55 122.34
N PHE A 157 -28.86 -41.75 123.02
CA PHE A 157 -28.08 -42.16 124.18
C PHE A 157 -28.89 -41.84 125.44
N VAL A 158 -29.53 -42.86 126.03
CA VAL A 158 -30.54 -42.72 127.09
C VAL A 158 -29.88 -42.61 128.48
N PHE A 159 -30.40 -41.71 129.33
CA PHE A 159 -29.92 -41.46 130.70
C PHE A 159 -29.73 -42.75 131.51
N ARG A 160 -30.71 -43.66 131.44
CA ARG A 160 -30.74 -44.96 132.14
C ARG A 160 -29.50 -45.82 131.87
N ASP A 161 -28.99 -45.81 130.64
CA ASP A 161 -27.82 -46.60 130.23
C ASP A 161 -26.49 -45.85 130.40
N LEU A 162 -26.56 -44.51 130.46
CA LEU A 162 -25.40 -43.62 130.62
C LEU A 162 -24.97 -43.43 132.08
N MET A 163 -25.89 -43.48 133.03
CA MET A 163 -25.64 -43.09 134.43
C MET A 163 -25.39 -44.33 135.31
N PRO A 164 -24.21 -44.47 135.97
CA PRO A 164 -23.85 -45.68 136.72
C PRO A 164 -24.71 -45.93 137.96
N ASN A 165 -25.48 -44.94 138.42
CA ASN A 165 -26.42 -44.98 139.54
C ASN A 165 -27.90 -44.91 139.10
N ALA A 166 -28.21 -45.11 137.81
CA ALA A 166 -29.58 -45.02 137.29
C ALA A 166 -30.58 -45.93 138.03
N GLN A 167 -30.17 -47.14 138.42
CA GLN A 167 -31.03 -48.06 139.19
C GLN A 167 -31.34 -47.53 140.59
N ASP A 168 -30.38 -46.89 141.27
CA ASP A 168 -30.62 -46.30 142.60
C ASP A 168 -31.62 -45.13 142.52
N ILE A 169 -31.58 -44.37 141.42
CA ILE A 169 -32.52 -43.30 141.11
C ILE A 169 -33.91 -43.89 140.78
N GLU A 170 -33.99 -44.95 139.97
CA GLU A 170 -35.25 -45.63 139.65
C GLU A 170 -35.92 -46.26 140.89
N ASP A 171 -35.16 -46.97 141.73
CA ASP A 171 -35.65 -47.55 142.98
C ASP A 171 -36.17 -46.45 143.93
N ALA A 172 -35.49 -45.30 143.99
CA ALA A 172 -35.94 -44.13 144.76
C ALA A 172 -37.22 -43.50 144.19
N LEU A 173 -37.37 -43.42 142.87
CA LEU A 173 -38.58 -42.93 142.20
C LEU A 173 -39.77 -43.87 142.44
N VAL A 174 -39.58 -45.18 142.29
CA VAL A 174 -40.59 -46.21 142.56
C VAL A 174 -41.03 -46.17 144.03
N ALA A 175 -40.10 -46.02 144.96
CA ALA A 175 -40.40 -45.90 146.39
C ALA A 175 -41.24 -44.66 146.76
N ASN A 176 -41.17 -43.58 145.96
CA ASN A 176 -41.91 -42.33 146.17
C ASN A 176 -43.15 -42.19 145.25
N GLY A 177 -43.47 -43.21 144.44
CA GLY A 177 -44.68 -43.23 143.61
C GLY A 177 -44.52 -42.61 142.21
N GLY A 178 -43.30 -42.54 141.69
CA GLY A 178 -42.99 -42.15 140.32
C GLY A 178 -42.35 -40.77 140.15
N SER A 179 -42.19 -40.02 141.24
CA SER A 179 -41.47 -38.74 141.29
C SER A 179 -40.79 -38.56 142.64
N ALA A 180 -39.60 -37.96 142.64
CA ALA A 180 -38.79 -37.73 143.84
C ALA A 180 -37.94 -36.46 143.67
N THR A 181 -37.64 -35.79 144.78
CA THR A 181 -36.66 -34.70 144.81
C THR A 181 -35.29 -35.29 145.17
N LEU A 182 -34.36 -35.29 144.22
CA LEU A 182 -33.08 -36.00 144.30
C LEU A 182 -31.91 -35.07 143.93
N GLU A 183 -30.80 -35.24 144.63
CA GLU A 183 -29.49 -34.72 144.22
C GLU A 183 -28.84 -35.79 143.33
N ILE A 184 -28.40 -35.41 142.12
CA ILE A 184 -27.73 -36.33 141.19
C ILE A 184 -26.25 -35.99 141.20
N ASP A 185 -25.43 -36.95 141.62
CA ASP A 185 -23.97 -36.82 141.68
C ASP A 185 -23.35 -36.47 140.32
N THR A 186 -22.28 -35.66 140.34
CA THR A 186 -21.36 -35.49 139.21
C THR A 186 -20.57 -36.79 139.02
N VAL A 187 -20.85 -37.55 137.96
CA VAL A 187 -20.33 -38.91 137.74
C VAL A 187 -19.75 -39.08 136.33
N ALA A 188 -18.78 -39.99 136.18
CA ALA A 188 -18.34 -40.44 134.87
C ALA A 188 -19.45 -41.26 134.20
N LEU A 189 -19.73 -40.97 132.93
CA LEU A 189 -20.71 -41.70 132.13
C LEU A 189 -20.22 -43.12 131.84
N VAL A 190 -21.12 -44.08 131.91
CA VAL A 190 -20.93 -45.43 131.36
C VAL A 190 -20.74 -45.28 129.84
N PRO A 191 -19.63 -45.74 129.25
CA PRO A 191 -19.41 -45.55 127.81
C PRO A 191 -20.38 -46.37 126.98
N GLN A 192 -21.21 -45.69 126.19
CA GLN A 192 -22.20 -46.29 125.30
C GLN A 192 -21.78 -46.17 123.84
N ILE A 193 -22.31 -47.07 122.99
CA ILE A 193 -22.01 -47.14 121.56
C ILE A 193 -23.33 -47.29 120.81
N GLN A 194 -23.55 -46.46 119.80
CA GLN A 194 -24.62 -46.64 118.80
C GLN A 194 -23.99 -46.88 117.42
N THR A 195 -24.63 -47.68 116.59
CA THR A 195 -24.27 -47.84 115.17
C THR A 195 -24.86 -46.70 114.34
N PHE A 196 -24.18 -46.34 113.26
CA PHE A 196 -24.63 -45.37 112.27
C PHE A 196 -24.10 -45.80 110.90
N ALA A 197 -24.92 -45.71 109.86
CA ALA A 197 -24.59 -46.11 108.49
C ALA A 197 -24.76 -44.92 107.53
N PHE A 198 -23.88 -44.81 106.54
CA PHE A 198 -24.03 -43.87 105.42
C PHE A 198 -24.68 -44.60 104.24
N GLU A 199 -25.88 -44.18 103.82
CA GLU A 199 -26.59 -44.79 102.68
C GLU A 199 -25.93 -44.48 101.32
N SER A 200 -25.09 -43.46 101.23
CA SER A 200 -24.47 -42.99 99.97
C SER A 200 -23.07 -43.52 99.68
N PHE A 201 -22.46 -44.30 100.59
CA PHE A 201 -21.17 -44.97 100.33
C PHE A 201 -20.89 -46.18 101.21
N SER A 202 -20.18 -47.17 100.66
CA SER A 202 -19.71 -48.37 101.36
C SER A 202 -18.33 -48.15 102.01
N GLU A 203 -17.40 -47.50 101.30
CA GLU A 203 -16.09 -47.06 101.80
C GLU A 203 -15.55 -45.91 100.94
N ILE A 204 -14.93 -44.90 101.57
CA ILE A 204 -14.27 -43.79 100.86
C ILE A 204 -12.87 -43.50 101.42
N VAL A 205 -11.93 -43.13 100.54
CA VAL A 205 -10.56 -42.71 100.91
C VAL A 205 -10.43 -41.20 100.67
N ILE A 206 -10.63 -40.43 101.73
CA ILE A 206 -10.84 -38.99 101.69
C ILE A 206 -9.52 -38.26 101.39
N SER A 207 -9.53 -37.44 100.35
CA SER A 207 -8.47 -36.48 100.02
C SER A 207 -8.57 -35.27 100.94
N SER A 208 -9.73 -34.59 100.93
CA SER A 208 -10.05 -33.46 101.81
C SER A 208 -11.52 -33.49 102.24
N GLY A 209 -11.84 -32.75 103.32
CA GLY A 209 -13.22 -32.53 103.76
C GLY A 209 -13.43 -32.59 105.26
N PHE A 210 -14.69 -32.40 105.69
CA PHE A 210 -15.04 -32.19 107.09
C PHE A 210 -16.21 -33.08 107.56
N MET A 211 -16.16 -33.46 108.84
CA MET A 211 -17.31 -34.01 109.57
C MET A 211 -17.70 -33.07 110.70
N ASP A 212 -18.88 -32.46 110.60
CA ASP A 212 -19.48 -31.71 111.69
C ASP A 212 -20.27 -32.66 112.58
N ILE A 213 -19.78 -32.87 113.80
CA ILE A 213 -20.45 -33.69 114.83
C ILE A 213 -21.16 -32.75 115.80
N THR A 214 -22.47 -32.93 115.98
CA THR A 214 -23.28 -32.11 116.90
C THR A 214 -23.89 -32.98 118.00
N ILE A 215 -23.63 -32.65 119.26
CA ILE A 215 -24.42 -33.19 120.38
C ILE A 215 -25.66 -32.31 120.54
N ILE A 216 -26.85 -32.92 120.57
CA ILE A 216 -28.10 -32.28 120.98
C ILE A 216 -28.51 -32.90 122.32
N ASN A 217 -28.45 -32.12 123.40
CA ASN A 217 -28.76 -32.60 124.74
C ASN A 217 -30.26 -32.39 125.09
N GLU A 218 -31.06 -33.46 125.02
CA GLU A 218 -32.46 -33.47 125.45
C GLU A 218 -32.63 -34.13 126.84
N MET A 219 -31.54 -34.38 127.58
CA MET A 219 -31.57 -34.91 128.95
C MET A 219 -32.03 -33.83 129.93
N PHE A 220 -32.76 -34.22 130.97
CA PHE A 220 -33.20 -33.32 132.06
C PHE A 220 -32.05 -32.72 132.91
N ILE A 221 -30.80 -33.15 132.66
CA ILE A 221 -29.58 -32.60 133.25
C ILE A 221 -28.56 -32.20 132.19
N ALA A 222 -27.62 -31.32 132.55
CA ALA A 222 -26.54 -30.88 131.68
C ALA A 222 -25.46 -31.98 131.55
N LEU A 223 -25.03 -32.24 130.31
CA LEU A 223 -23.81 -32.99 130.04
C LEU A 223 -22.60 -32.17 130.54
N GLY A 224 -21.71 -32.82 131.28
CA GLY A 224 -20.55 -32.16 131.90
C GLY A 224 -19.30 -32.17 131.04
N ALA A 225 -18.26 -31.48 131.51
CA ALA A 225 -16.98 -31.39 130.81
C ALA A 225 -15.96 -32.39 131.40
N PRO A 226 -15.27 -33.21 130.59
CA PRO A 226 -15.40 -33.33 129.14
C PRO A 226 -16.45 -34.37 128.70
N ILE A 227 -17.09 -34.15 127.55
CA ILE A 227 -17.67 -35.23 126.72
C ILE A 227 -16.69 -35.53 125.59
N ARG A 228 -16.41 -36.81 125.33
CA ARG A 228 -15.68 -37.31 124.18
C ARG A 228 -16.60 -38.19 123.32
N ILE A 229 -16.70 -37.84 122.05
CA ILE A 229 -17.20 -38.75 121.01
C ILE A 229 -16.00 -39.35 120.29
N THR A 230 -16.03 -40.67 120.12
CA THR A 230 -15.04 -41.45 119.38
C THR A 230 -15.79 -42.13 118.24
N ILE A 231 -15.39 -41.87 117.00
CA ILE A 231 -15.91 -42.59 115.84
C ILE A 231 -15.01 -43.80 115.63
N ASN A 232 -15.62 -44.97 115.69
CA ASN A 232 -15.01 -46.26 115.43
C ASN A 232 -15.51 -46.81 114.09
N ASN A 233 -14.77 -47.74 113.50
CA ASN A 233 -15.28 -48.58 112.42
C ASN A 233 -16.22 -49.69 112.96
N ALA A 234 -16.82 -50.48 112.05
CA ALA A 234 -17.67 -51.62 112.40
C ALA A 234 -16.98 -52.70 113.28
N THR A 235 -15.64 -52.83 113.27
CA THR A 235 -14.90 -53.77 114.16
C THR A 235 -14.61 -53.20 115.55
N GLY A 236 -14.90 -51.92 115.79
CA GLY A 236 -14.72 -51.25 117.08
C GLY A 236 -13.36 -50.56 117.27
N ASP A 237 -12.55 -50.49 116.22
CA ASP A 237 -11.28 -49.75 116.19
C ASP A 237 -11.53 -48.26 115.96
N SER A 238 -10.81 -47.39 116.68
CA SER A 238 -11.02 -45.94 116.63
C SER A 238 -10.43 -45.32 115.37
N LEU A 239 -11.29 -44.68 114.56
CA LEU A 239 -10.89 -43.87 113.40
C LEU A 239 -10.45 -42.47 113.85
N PHE A 240 -11.25 -41.80 114.68
CA PHE A 240 -10.94 -40.49 115.24
C PHE A 240 -11.80 -40.16 116.48
N SER A 241 -11.49 -39.08 117.20
CA SER A 241 -12.32 -38.60 118.31
C SER A 241 -12.28 -37.08 118.45
N THR A 242 -13.34 -36.51 119.01
CA THR A 242 -13.45 -35.10 119.35
C THR A 242 -13.96 -34.92 120.78
N ILE A 243 -13.74 -33.75 121.37
CA ILE A 243 -13.97 -33.48 122.80
C ILE A 243 -14.65 -32.12 122.97
N TRP A 244 -15.74 -32.09 123.73
CA TRP A 244 -16.33 -30.86 124.29
C TRP A 244 -15.73 -30.64 125.67
N ILE A 245 -15.08 -29.49 125.86
CA ILE A 245 -14.42 -29.07 127.12
C ILE A 245 -15.27 -28.07 127.92
N THR A 246 -16.48 -27.79 127.45
CA THR A 246 -17.55 -27.04 128.13
C THR A 246 -18.71 -27.98 128.43
N ASP A 247 -19.55 -27.62 129.38
CA ASP A 247 -20.83 -28.27 129.59
C ASP A 247 -21.83 -27.99 128.45
N ILE A 248 -22.80 -28.89 128.27
CA ILE A 248 -23.88 -28.75 127.30
C ILE A 248 -25.20 -28.82 128.07
N ALA A 249 -25.81 -27.66 128.28
CA ALA A 249 -27.04 -27.52 129.05
C ALA A 249 -28.22 -28.29 128.40
N THR A 250 -29.21 -28.66 129.22
CA THR A 250 -30.49 -29.22 128.77
C THR A 250 -31.15 -28.34 127.71
N GLY A 251 -31.64 -28.96 126.63
CA GLY A 251 -32.26 -28.28 125.49
C GLY A 251 -31.27 -27.49 124.61
N SER A 252 -29.96 -27.67 124.80
CA SER A 252 -28.91 -27.01 124.02
C SER A 252 -28.14 -27.99 123.15
N GLN A 253 -27.52 -27.47 122.08
CA GLN A 253 -26.65 -28.24 121.19
C GLN A 253 -25.24 -27.64 121.14
N ALA A 254 -24.24 -28.47 120.83
CA ALA A 254 -22.88 -28.04 120.59
C ALA A 254 -22.23 -28.84 119.46
N THR A 255 -21.60 -28.15 118.51
CA THR A 255 -21.01 -28.74 117.29
C THR A 255 -19.49 -28.60 117.32
N ASN A 256 -18.78 -29.68 116.98
CA ASN A 256 -17.35 -29.67 116.70
C ASN A 256 -17.12 -30.16 115.26
N SER A 257 -16.37 -29.40 114.48
CA SER A 257 -15.91 -29.81 113.15
C SER A 257 -14.64 -30.65 113.25
N ILE A 258 -14.50 -31.66 112.40
CA ILE A 258 -13.34 -32.56 112.31
C ILE A 258 -12.88 -32.60 110.85
N ASP A 259 -11.65 -32.14 110.60
CA ASP A 259 -10.93 -32.38 109.35
C ASP A 259 -10.75 -33.89 109.13
N LEU A 260 -11.13 -34.40 107.96
CA LEU A 260 -11.07 -35.80 107.54
C LEU A 260 -9.92 -36.11 106.56
N SER A 261 -9.16 -35.10 106.13
CA SER A 261 -8.17 -35.21 105.05
C SER A 261 -7.18 -36.36 105.27
N GLY A 262 -6.99 -37.19 104.24
CA GLY A 262 -6.11 -38.36 104.28
C GLY A 262 -6.60 -39.53 105.15
N ARG A 263 -7.91 -39.70 105.36
CA ARG A 263 -8.50 -40.83 106.12
C ARG A 263 -9.43 -41.69 105.27
N THR A 264 -9.45 -42.98 105.56
CA THR A 264 -10.51 -43.88 105.12
C THR A 264 -11.71 -43.80 106.06
N LEU A 265 -12.92 -43.72 105.51
CA LEU A 265 -14.18 -43.77 106.24
C LEU A 265 -15.06 -44.89 105.64
N PRO A 266 -15.39 -45.95 106.40
CA PRO A 266 -16.37 -46.94 105.97
C PRO A 266 -17.80 -46.39 106.13
N GLY A 267 -18.75 -46.94 105.37
CA GLY A 267 -20.17 -46.65 105.48
C GLY A 267 -20.74 -47.01 106.85
N ASP A 268 -20.37 -48.18 107.39
CA ASP A 268 -20.72 -48.61 108.75
C ASP A 268 -19.74 -48.09 109.81
N ILE A 269 -20.21 -47.19 110.67
CA ILE A 269 -19.46 -46.66 111.82
C ILE A 269 -20.15 -46.90 113.16
N GLN A 270 -19.35 -46.81 114.23
CA GLN A 270 -19.80 -46.91 115.62
C GLN A 270 -19.49 -45.61 116.37
N VAL A 271 -20.53 -44.94 116.83
CA VAL A 271 -20.47 -43.69 117.59
C VAL A 271 -20.37 -44.02 119.07
N LYS A 272 -19.15 -43.99 119.62
CA LYS A 272 -18.88 -44.25 121.03
C LYS A 272 -18.81 -42.96 121.83
N VAL A 273 -19.67 -42.81 122.83
CA VAL A 273 -19.67 -41.65 123.72
C VAL A 273 -19.16 -42.02 125.10
N SER A 274 -18.38 -41.13 125.70
CA SER A 274 -17.84 -41.25 127.05
C SER A 274 -17.58 -39.86 127.62
N GLY A 275 -17.65 -39.68 128.94
CA GLY A 275 -17.45 -38.34 129.51
C GLY A 275 -17.87 -38.25 130.97
N ILE A 276 -18.25 -37.05 131.39
CA ILE A 276 -18.75 -36.75 132.73
C ILE A 276 -20.15 -36.15 132.61
N SER A 277 -21.08 -36.59 133.45
CA SER A 277 -22.31 -35.86 133.73
C SER A 277 -22.06 -34.89 134.88
N ASN A 278 -22.47 -33.63 134.74
CA ASN A 278 -22.42 -32.68 135.87
C ASN A 278 -23.47 -33.02 136.95
N GLY A 279 -24.41 -33.92 136.66
CA GLY A 279 -25.51 -34.24 137.57
C GLY A 279 -26.41 -33.03 137.80
N SER A 280 -26.90 -32.87 139.02
CA SER A 280 -27.66 -31.68 139.45
C SER A 280 -26.78 -30.61 140.12
N GLN A 281 -25.45 -30.73 140.00
CA GLN A 281 -24.44 -29.81 140.55
C GLN A 281 -24.54 -29.55 142.08
N GLY A 282 -25.11 -30.50 142.83
CA GLY A 282 -25.30 -30.41 144.29
C GLY A 282 -26.59 -29.71 144.73
N GLU A 283 -27.44 -29.29 143.79
CA GLU A 283 -28.80 -28.80 144.10
C GLU A 283 -29.81 -29.95 143.93
N PRO A 284 -30.76 -30.15 144.87
CA PRO A 284 -31.75 -31.21 144.77
C PRO A 284 -32.87 -30.83 143.79
N ILE A 285 -32.96 -31.55 142.67
CA ILE A 285 -33.92 -31.29 141.59
C ILE A 285 -35.13 -32.23 141.69
N LEU A 286 -36.25 -31.84 141.07
CA LEU A 286 -37.37 -32.76 140.85
C LEU A 286 -37.00 -33.71 139.71
N VAL A 287 -37.22 -35.00 139.94
CA VAL A 287 -37.06 -36.07 138.94
C VAL A 287 -38.36 -36.85 138.87
N GLU A 288 -38.83 -37.14 137.66
CA GLU A 288 -39.99 -38.00 137.37
C GLU A 288 -39.55 -39.27 136.63
N THR A 289 -40.43 -40.28 136.55
CA THR A 289 -40.10 -41.56 135.91
C THR A 289 -39.75 -41.40 134.42
N SER A 290 -40.31 -40.39 133.74
CA SER A 290 -40.00 -40.04 132.36
C SER A 290 -38.57 -39.51 132.15
N ASP A 291 -37.95 -38.95 133.18
CA ASP A 291 -36.64 -38.31 133.07
C ASP A 291 -35.51 -39.35 132.89
N LEU A 292 -35.72 -40.57 133.39
CA LEU A 292 -34.84 -41.73 133.16
C LEU A 292 -34.75 -42.12 131.68
N ASP A 293 -35.79 -41.83 130.90
CA ASP A 293 -35.88 -42.16 129.47
C ASP A 293 -35.50 -40.95 128.58
N SER A 294 -35.09 -39.83 129.18
CA SER A 294 -34.48 -38.71 128.47
C SER A 294 -33.11 -39.08 127.91
N TYR A 295 -32.65 -38.37 126.89
CA TYR A 295 -31.48 -38.77 126.10
C TYR A 295 -30.74 -37.57 125.50
N PHE A 296 -29.53 -37.80 124.99
CA PHE A 296 -28.93 -36.92 123.97
C PHE A 296 -28.79 -37.67 122.64
N ARG A 297 -28.70 -36.94 121.53
CA ARG A 297 -28.38 -37.49 120.20
C ARG A 297 -27.06 -36.94 119.70
N VAL A 298 -26.42 -37.72 118.84
CA VAL A 298 -25.29 -37.26 118.04
C VAL A 298 -25.77 -37.12 116.60
N VAL A 299 -25.62 -35.93 116.03
CA VAL A 299 -25.82 -35.67 114.60
C VAL A 299 -24.47 -35.73 113.91
N ILE A 300 -24.41 -36.38 112.76
CA ILE A 300 -23.21 -36.49 111.92
C ILE A 300 -23.53 -35.87 110.56
N SER A 301 -22.73 -34.88 110.14
CA SER A 301 -22.83 -34.28 108.80
C SER A 301 -21.44 -34.23 108.16
N PRO A 302 -21.12 -35.16 107.24
CA PRO A 302 -20.02 -35.01 106.30
C PRO A 302 -20.33 -33.86 105.33
N ARG A 303 -19.33 -33.04 105.00
CA ARG A 303 -19.42 -32.03 103.94
C ARG A 303 -18.06 -31.72 103.33
N ASP A 304 -18.12 -31.17 102.13
CA ASP A 304 -17.00 -30.72 101.30
C ASP A 304 -16.01 -31.88 101.09
N ILE A 305 -16.56 -33.05 100.70
CA ILE A 305 -15.87 -34.35 100.67
C ILE A 305 -15.29 -34.60 99.28
N GLU A 306 -13.96 -34.52 99.16
CA GLU A 306 -13.18 -34.92 98.00
C GLU A 306 -12.50 -36.26 98.29
N VAL A 307 -12.51 -37.23 97.37
CA VAL A 307 -11.95 -38.58 97.60
C VAL A 307 -10.98 -39.03 96.50
N ASN A 308 -9.95 -39.80 96.90
CA ASN A 308 -9.02 -40.46 95.98
C ASN A 308 -9.50 -41.86 95.57
N GLN A 309 -10.47 -42.41 96.32
CA GLN A 309 -11.18 -43.62 95.99
C GLN A 309 -12.60 -43.53 96.56
N ALA A 310 -13.59 -43.89 95.75
CA ALA A 310 -14.98 -44.04 96.12
C ALA A 310 -15.42 -45.51 95.93
N ASP A 311 -16.19 -46.05 96.87
CA ASP A 311 -17.21 -47.08 96.68
C ASP A 311 -18.53 -46.43 97.13
N ALA A 312 -19.12 -45.64 96.22
CA ALA A 312 -20.12 -44.63 96.57
C ALA A 312 -21.08 -44.29 95.41
N ILE A 313 -22.18 -43.63 95.73
CA ILE A 313 -22.97 -42.86 94.76
C ILE A 313 -22.16 -41.59 94.46
N VAL A 314 -21.61 -41.55 93.24
CA VAL A 314 -20.80 -40.46 92.71
C VAL A 314 -21.68 -39.60 91.79
N PRO A 315 -21.83 -38.28 92.04
CA PRO A 315 -22.55 -37.39 91.15
C PRO A 315 -21.76 -37.14 89.85
N SER A 316 -22.40 -36.53 88.85
CA SER A 316 -21.73 -36.14 87.59
C SER A 316 -20.44 -35.34 87.84
N GLN A 317 -19.30 -35.89 87.39
CA GLN A 317 -17.99 -35.25 87.44
C GLN A 317 -17.70 -34.51 86.12
N THR A 318 -16.75 -33.59 86.11
CA THR A 318 -16.30 -32.90 84.88
C THR A 318 -14.78 -32.78 84.83
N ILE A 319 -14.18 -33.34 83.77
CA ILE A 319 -12.75 -33.24 83.45
C ILE A 319 -12.65 -32.28 82.26
N THR A 320 -11.70 -31.34 82.26
CA THR A 320 -11.50 -30.42 81.12
C THR A 320 -10.03 -30.04 80.99
N GLU A 321 -9.48 -30.19 79.78
CA GLU A 321 -8.09 -29.89 79.47
C GLU A 321 -7.96 -29.42 78.01
N ALA A 322 -6.99 -28.52 77.77
CA ALA A 322 -6.66 -27.99 76.45
C ALA A 322 -5.15 -28.10 76.20
N ASN A 323 -4.77 -28.53 75.00
CA ASN A 323 -3.40 -28.87 74.60
C ASN A 323 -3.22 -28.68 73.08
N SER A 324 -2.06 -29.03 72.52
CA SER A 324 -1.83 -29.02 71.08
C SER A 324 -0.95 -30.16 70.58
N ILE A 325 -1.15 -30.53 69.31
CA ILE A 325 -0.34 -31.51 68.58
C ILE A 325 0.56 -30.75 67.60
N THR A 326 1.88 -30.71 67.85
CA THR A 326 2.82 -30.09 66.91
C THR A 326 3.04 -30.98 65.69
N LEU A 327 2.96 -30.38 64.50
CA LEU A 327 3.13 -31.06 63.22
C LEU A 327 4.60 -31.41 62.95
N ASP A 328 4.84 -32.52 62.24
CA ASP A 328 6.19 -32.90 61.81
C ASP A 328 6.73 -31.88 60.76
N PRO A 329 8.03 -31.51 60.78
CA PRO A 329 8.56 -30.46 59.91
C PRO A 329 8.50 -30.81 58.41
N SER A 330 7.75 -30.03 57.64
CA SER A 330 7.54 -30.19 56.20
C SER A 330 7.96 -28.94 55.41
N GLU A 331 8.09 -29.02 54.07
CA GLU A 331 8.28 -27.83 53.21
C GLU A 331 7.00 -27.01 53.03
N THR A 332 5.84 -27.64 53.20
CA THR A 332 4.54 -26.96 53.30
C THR A 332 4.37 -26.42 54.72
N ILE A 333 4.08 -25.13 54.83
CA ILE A 333 3.82 -24.39 56.09
C ILE A 333 2.51 -23.64 55.91
N VAL A 334 1.49 -23.98 56.69
CA VAL A 334 0.13 -23.45 56.56
C VAL A 334 -0.10 -22.26 57.50
N ASP A 335 -0.70 -21.20 56.98
CA ASP A 335 -1.34 -20.11 57.76
C ASP A 335 -2.85 -20.42 57.83
N GLU A 336 -3.49 -20.59 56.66
CA GLU A 336 -4.90 -20.97 56.51
C GLU A 336 -5.03 -21.98 55.36
N ALA A 337 -5.65 -23.15 55.54
CA ALA A 337 -5.85 -24.10 54.44
C ALA A 337 -7.23 -24.78 54.44
N GLU A 338 -7.93 -24.73 53.31
CA GLU A 338 -9.23 -25.38 53.13
C GLU A 338 -9.05 -26.85 52.72
N LEU A 339 -9.68 -27.78 53.42
CA LEU A 339 -9.51 -29.21 53.21
C LEU A 339 -10.30 -29.72 51.99
N LEU A 340 -9.59 -30.16 50.94
CA LEU A 340 -10.15 -30.91 49.81
C LEU A 340 -10.53 -32.34 50.21
N THR A 341 -9.75 -32.95 51.09
CA THR A 341 -10.08 -34.19 51.81
C THR A 341 -9.54 -34.13 53.23
N GLY A 342 -10.20 -34.85 54.13
CA GLY A 342 -9.70 -35.10 55.47
C GLY A 342 -10.71 -35.89 56.30
N THR A 343 -10.21 -36.79 57.14
CA THR A 343 -11.00 -37.63 58.03
C THR A 343 -10.48 -37.52 59.45
N LEU A 344 -11.34 -37.15 60.40
CA LEU A 344 -11.07 -37.26 61.83
C LEU A 344 -11.61 -38.61 62.32
N SER A 345 -10.74 -39.42 62.92
CA SER A 345 -11.16 -40.56 63.75
C SER A 345 -10.81 -40.28 65.20
N VAL A 346 -11.71 -40.64 66.12
CA VAL A 346 -11.49 -40.56 67.56
C VAL A 346 -11.76 -41.93 68.16
N ASN A 347 -10.71 -42.57 68.64
CA ASN A 347 -10.79 -43.83 69.38
C ASN A 347 -10.86 -43.50 70.87
N ILE A 348 -11.79 -44.11 71.59
CA ILE A 348 -11.94 -43.94 73.04
C ILE A 348 -11.84 -45.31 73.70
N ASN A 349 -11.15 -45.38 74.83
CA ASN A 349 -11.09 -46.56 75.68
C ASN A 349 -11.30 -46.14 77.14
N ASN A 350 -12.55 -46.26 77.60
CA ASN A 350 -12.95 -45.89 78.96
C ASN A 350 -12.61 -47.02 79.93
N THR A 351 -11.72 -46.75 80.89
CA THR A 351 -11.38 -47.70 81.97
C THR A 351 -12.19 -47.48 83.25
N MET A 352 -12.91 -46.36 83.36
CA MET A 352 -13.70 -45.98 84.53
C MET A 352 -14.95 -46.88 84.68
N ALA A 353 -15.50 -46.93 85.89
CA ALA A 353 -16.76 -47.64 86.16
C ALA A 353 -18.02 -46.88 85.69
N VAL A 354 -17.87 -45.64 85.19
CA VAL A 354 -18.96 -44.74 84.81
C VAL A 354 -18.96 -44.40 83.32
N ILE A 355 -20.16 -44.18 82.78
CA ILE A 355 -20.42 -43.68 81.42
C ILE A 355 -20.59 -42.15 81.41
N GLY A 356 -20.76 -41.56 80.23
CA GLY A 356 -21.12 -40.17 80.06
C GLY A 356 -20.95 -39.68 78.62
N SER A 357 -20.38 -38.49 78.44
CA SER A 357 -20.02 -37.92 77.14
C SER A 357 -18.71 -37.15 77.16
N ILE A 358 -18.06 -37.07 75.98
CA ILE A 358 -16.92 -36.18 75.72
C ILE A 358 -17.37 -35.14 74.70
N GLN A 359 -17.10 -33.87 74.97
CA GLN A 359 -17.15 -32.79 73.98
C GLN A 359 -15.71 -32.45 73.58
N LEU A 360 -15.33 -32.79 72.36
CA LEU A 360 -14.06 -32.43 71.74
C LEU A 360 -14.26 -31.15 70.92
N THR A 361 -13.37 -30.18 71.10
CA THR A 361 -13.30 -28.97 70.28
C THR A 361 -11.89 -28.87 69.69
N ILE A 362 -11.76 -28.86 68.36
CA ILE A 362 -10.48 -28.60 67.68
C ILE A 362 -10.51 -27.14 67.26
N THR A 363 -9.69 -26.30 67.89
CA THR A 363 -9.73 -24.84 67.69
C THR A 363 -8.97 -24.40 66.44
N SER A 364 -7.96 -25.17 66.01
CA SER A 364 -7.25 -24.99 64.73
C SER A 364 -7.99 -25.56 63.50
N LEU A 365 -9.26 -25.94 63.65
CA LEU A 365 -10.10 -26.42 62.55
C LEU A 365 -11.44 -25.67 62.61
N VAL A 366 -11.68 -24.76 61.68
CA VAL A 366 -12.81 -23.82 61.71
C VAL A 366 -13.72 -23.93 60.48
N ASP A 367 -14.97 -23.52 60.63
CA ASP A 367 -15.90 -23.36 59.52
C ASP A 367 -15.71 -22.01 58.80
N ASN A 368 -16.43 -21.79 57.70
CA ASN A 368 -16.40 -20.53 56.94
C ASN A 368 -17.04 -19.32 57.66
N THR A 369 -17.42 -19.48 58.94
CA THR A 369 -17.82 -18.40 59.86
C THR A 369 -16.85 -18.27 61.05
N ASN A 370 -15.68 -18.91 60.97
CA ASN A 370 -14.62 -18.92 61.98
C ASN A 370 -15.06 -19.58 63.31
N GLN A 371 -16.00 -20.53 63.27
CA GLN A 371 -16.38 -21.33 64.45
C GLN A 371 -15.57 -22.63 64.50
N PRO A 372 -15.02 -23.01 65.67
CA PRO A 372 -14.18 -24.20 65.79
C PRO A 372 -14.99 -25.50 65.66
N TYR A 373 -14.33 -26.55 65.19
CA TYR A 373 -14.89 -27.87 65.01
C TYR A 373 -15.25 -28.49 66.36
N LEU A 374 -16.51 -28.87 66.55
CA LEU A 374 -17.03 -29.40 67.81
C LEU A 374 -17.72 -30.75 67.58
N LEU A 375 -17.23 -31.79 68.25
CA LEU A 375 -17.72 -33.16 68.18
C LEU A 375 -18.16 -33.66 69.56
N ASN A 376 -19.39 -34.15 69.66
CA ASN A 376 -19.93 -34.74 70.89
C ASN A 376 -19.93 -36.26 70.76
N ILE A 377 -19.13 -36.93 71.59
CA ILE A 377 -18.85 -38.36 71.52
C ILE A 377 -19.43 -39.05 72.77
N PRO A 378 -20.19 -40.15 72.63
CA PRO A 378 -20.64 -40.91 73.79
C PRO A 378 -19.45 -41.63 74.45
N LEU A 379 -19.44 -41.65 75.78
CA LEU A 379 -18.48 -42.40 76.61
C LEU A 379 -19.15 -43.66 77.18
N PRO A 380 -19.15 -44.80 76.45
CA PRO A 380 -19.62 -46.08 76.99
C PRO A 380 -18.59 -46.70 77.94
N ASN A 381 -18.92 -47.83 78.56
CA ASN A 381 -17.94 -48.65 79.28
C ASN A 381 -17.09 -49.44 78.26
N GLY A 382 -15.76 -49.37 78.38
CA GLY A 382 -14.83 -49.94 77.41
C GLY A 382 -14.65 -49.05 76.18
N SER A 383 -14.44 -49.68 75.02
CA SER A 383 -13.95 -48.97 73.82
C SER A 383 -15.06 -48.49 72.87
N SER A 384 -14.84 -47.34 72.25
CA SER A 384 -15.69 -46.70 71.24
C SER A 384 -14.81 -46.15 70.09
N ASN A 385 -15.41 -45.93 68.93
CA ASN A 385 -14.79 -45.24 67.81
C ASN A 385 -15.85 -44.36 67.13
N VAL A 386 -15.48 -43.12 66.81
CA VAL A 386 -16.25 -42.22 65.95
C VAL A 386 -15.34 -41.75 64.81
N GLN A 387 -15.90 -41.68 63.61
CA GLN A 387 -15.18 -41.26 62.40
C GLN A 387 -16.05 -40.25 61.64
N GLU A 388 -15.51 -39.05 61.44
CA GLU A 388 -16.19 -37.91 60.85
C GLU A 388 -15.39 -37.34 59.66
N ASN A 389 -16.10 -36.85 58.65
CA ASN A 389 -15.50 -36.26 57.47
C ASN A 389 -15.33 -34.75 57.69
N ILE A 390 -14.09 -34.25 57.60
CA ILE A 390 -13.72 -32.85 57.81
C ILE A 390 -13.39 -32.12 56.48
N THR A 391 -13.75 -32.70 55.33
CA THR A 391 -13.69 -32.03 54.02
C THR A 391 -14.49 -30.72 54.03
N GLY A 392 -13.91 -29.64 53.51
CA GLY A 392 -14.51 -28.31 53.47
C GLY A 392 -14.41 -27.50 54.78
N TRP A 393 -13.74 -28.04 55.80
CA TRP A 393 -13.29 -27.26 56.95
C TRP A 393 -11.96 -26.55 56.61
N ILE A 394 -11.64 -25.51 57.38
CA ILE A 394 -10.44 -24.70 57.21
C ILE A 394 -9.51 -24.96 58.41
N MET A 395 -8.27 -25.36 58.12
CA MET A 395 -7.20 -25.49 59.11
C MET A 395 -6.53 -24.12 59.31
N ASP A 396 -6.53 -23.64 60.56
CA ASP A 396 -6.08 -22.29 60.99
C ASP A 396 -4.90 -22.47 61.96
N LEU A 397 -3.69 -22.03 61.55
CA LEU A 397 -2.41 -22.32 62.19
C LEU A 397 -1.48 -21.09 62.16
N ASP A 398 -0.56 -20.98 63.13
CA ASP A 398 0.48 -19.94 63.09
C ASP A 398 1.67 -20.44 62.23
N MET A 399 2.08 -19.70 61.19
CA MET A 399 3.27 -20.03 60.40
C MET A 399 4.56 -20.19 61.24
N ALA A 400 4.61 -19.62 62.45
CA ALA A 400 5.72 -19.77 63.40
C ALA A 400 5.51 -20.90 64.44
N ASP A 401 4.30 -21.43 64.59
CA ASP A 401 3.95 -22.55 65.47
C ASP A 401 2.91 -23.46 64.79
N GLN A 402 3.41 -24.39 63.98
CA GLN A 402 2.63 -25.39 63.25
C GLN A 402 2.10 -26.45 64.21
N SER A 403 1.08 -26.10 65.00
CA SER A 403 0.48 -26.96 66.02
C SER A 403 -1.05 -26.91 65.96
N VAL A 404 -1.70 -28.08 65.93
CA VAL A 404 -3.17 -28.21 65.98
C VAL A 404 -3.63 -28.13 67.44
N PHE A 405 -4.34 -27.06 67.80
CA PHE A 405 -4.85 -26.83 69.14
C PHE A 405 -6.23 -27.51 69.34
N TYR A 406 -6.43 -28.12 70.52
CA TYR A 406 -7.67 -28.78 70.89
C TYR A 406 -7.99 -28.64 72.40
N GLU A 407 -9.26 -28.71 72.74
CA GLU A 407 -9.81 -28.78 74.10
C GLU A 407 -10.79 -29.95 74.17
N TYR A 408 -10.78 -30.70 75.28
CA TYR A 408 -11.79 -31.72 75.54
C TYR A 408 -12.42 -31.53 76.91
N GLN A 409 -13.73 -31.78 76.99
CA GLN A 409 -14.49 -31.82 78.24
C GLN A 409 -15.20 -33.17 78.36
N ILE A 410 -14.84 -33.95 79.39
CA ILE A 410 -15.54 -35.19 79.76
C ILE A 410 -16.54 -34.87 80.86
N ILE A 411 -17.79 -35.27 80.69
CA ILE A 411 -18.85 -35.19 81.71
C ILE A 411 -19.32 -36.62 81.98
N THR A 412 -19.22 -37.09 83.22
CA THR A 412 -19.76 -38.41 83.60
C THR A 412 -21.25 -38.29 83.92
N ASP A 413 -22.00 -39.36 83.72
CA ASP A 413 -23.37 -39.45 84.22
C ASP A 413 -23.37 -39.52 85.77
N ASP A 414 -24.51 -39.15 86.38
CA ASP A 414 -24.79 -39.39 87.80
C ASP A 414 -25.10 -40.88 88.02
N THR A 415 -24.68 -41.43 89.16
CA THR A 415 -24.81 -42.86 89.47
C THR A 415 -25.98 -43.22 90.39
N ASP A 416 -26.69 -42.22 90.96
CA ASP A 416 -27.85 -42.43 91.85
C ASP A 416 -28.87 -43.43 91.23
N PRO A 417 -29.17 -44.59 91.88
CA PRO A 417 -28.89 -44.96 93.28
C PRO A 417 -27.78 -46.02 93.49
N GLU A 418 -26.98 -46.34 92.47
CA GLU A 418 -26.02 -47.45 92.50
C GLU A 418 -24.62 -46.97 92.95
N ASN A 419 -23.99 -47.68 93.88
CA ASN A 419 -22.59 -47.43 94.23
C ASN A 419 -21.65 -47.87 93.09
N VAL A 420 -20.72 -47.01 92.70
CA VAL A 420 -19.60 -47.34 91.81
C VAL A 420 -18.28 -47.33 92.55
N ILE A 421 -17.37 -48.22 92.13
CA ILE A 421 -15.96 -48.17 92.55
C ILE A 421 -15.21 -47.30 91.54
N LEU A 422 -14.66 -46.18 92.00
CA LEU A 422 -13.80 -45.28 91.21
C LEU A 422 -12.53 -44.92 91.99
N LEU A 423 -11.43 -44.79 91.26
CA LEU A 423 -10.13 -44.28 91.72
C LEU A 423 -9.83 -42.94 91.06
N SER A 424 -9.09 -42.07 91.74
CA SER A 424 -8.58 -40.84 91.14
C SER A 424 -7.58 -41.05 90.00
N THR A 425 -7.11 -42.29 89.84
CA THR A 425 -6.20 -42.75 88.77
C THR A 425 -6.90 -43.60 87.71
N ASP A 426 -8.22 -43.76 87.75
CA ASP A 426 -8.97 -44.30 86.61
C ASP A 426 -8.95 -43.26 85.48
N PHE A 427 -8.99 -43.69 84.22
CA PHE A 427 -8.79 -42.78 83.09
C PHE A 427 -9.61 -43.14 81.84
N VAL A 428 -9.75 -42.17 80.95
CA VAL A 428 -10.17 -42.35 79.57
C VAL A 428 -8.96 -42.16 78.67
N GLU A 429 -8.64 -43.20 77.90
CA GLU A 429 -7.65 -43.15 76.82
C GLU A 429 -8.37 -42.68 75.54
N ILE A 430 -7.86 -41.62 74.90
CA ILE A 430 -8.45 -41.00 73.71
C ILE A 430 -7.36 -40.85 72.64
N SER A 431 -7.40 -41.66 71.58
CA SER A 431 -6.53 -41.46 70.41
C SER A 431 -7.24 -40.57 69.39
N LEU A 432 -6.60 -39.46 69.03
CA LEU A 432 -7.01 -38.57 67.95
C LEU A 432 -6.22 -38.92 66.69
N ASP A 433 -6.91 -39.21 65.58
CA ASP A 433 -6.31 -39.47 64.28
C ASP A 433 -6.89 -38.51 63.22
N LEU A 434 -6.09 -37.63 62.62
CA LEU A 434 -6.50 -36.85 61.44
C LEU A 434 -5.73 -37.38 60.21
N GLN A 435 -6.47 -37.93 59.25
CA GLN A 435 -5.92 -38.71 58.13
C GLN A 435 -6.42 -38.22 56.77
N GLU A 436 -5.68 -38.55 55.71
CA GLU A 436 -6.01 -38.21 54.31
C GLU A 436 -6.15 -36.68 54.08
N ILE A 437 -5.35 -35.87 54.78
CA ILE A 437 -5.39 -34.41 54.76
C ILE A 437 -4.83 -33.90 53.42
N THR A 438 -5.68 -33.36 52.55
CA THR A 438 -5.29 -32.66 51.32
C THR A 438 -6.03 -31.34 51.17
N PHE A 439 -5.46 -30.39 50.44
CA PHE A 439 -5.92 -29.00 50.42
C PHE A 439 -6.54 -28.58 49.07
N SER A 440 -7.60 -27.77 49.11
CA SER A 440 -8.20 -27.09 47.94
C SER A 440 -7.63 -25.67 47.77
N ARG A 441 -7.44 -24.98 48.90
CA ARG A 441 -6.75 -23.70 49.03
C ARG A 441 -5.70 -23.80 50.14
N VAL A 442 -4.53 -23.19 49.95
CA VAL A 442 -3.51 -22.98 50.99
C VAL A 442 -3.06 -21.52 50.96
N VAL A 443 -3.16 -20.83 52.09
CA VAL A 443 -2.41 -19.61 52.41
C VAL A 443 -1.21 -20.05 53.25
N GLY A 444 0.01 -19.71 52.81
CA GLY A 444 1.23 -20.17 53.46
C GLY A 444 2.35 -20.43 52.46
N GLN A 445 3.18 -21.44 52.70
CA GLN A 445 4.20 -21.96 51.79
C GLN A 445 3.83 -23.40 51.40
N ILE A 446 4.18 -23.81 50.18
CA ILE A 446 4.03 -25.19 49.70
C ILE A 446 5.38 -25.76 49.26
N GLU A 447 5.48 -27.09 49.27
CA GLU A 447 6.61 -27.83 48.66
C GLU A 447 6.84 -27.43 47.18
N GLN A 448 8.09 -27.50 46.73
CA GLN A 448 8.42 -27.11 45.35
C GLN A 448 7.89 -28.12 44.32
N GLN A 449 7.01 -27.66 43.44
CA GLN A 449 6.46 -28.45 42.34
C GLN A 449 7.08 -28.05 41.00
N ILE A 450 7.20 -29.02 40.10
CA ILE A 450 7.63 -28.83 38.70
C ILE A 450 6.63 -29.53 37.79
N ILE A 451 5.80 -28.75 37.09
CA ILE A 451 4.89 -29.24 36.05
C ILE A 451 5.51 -28.98 34.67
N SER A 452 5.33 -29.90 33.73
CA SER A 452 5.80 -29.72 32.35
C SER A 452 4.77 -30.18 31.33
N ASP A 453 4.64 -29.44 30.23
CA ASP A 453 3.84 -29.82 29.08
C ASP A 453 4.64 -29.63 27.77
N SER A 454 4.19 -30.26 26.69
CA SER A 454 4.85 -30.19 25.38
C SER A 454 3.89 -30.52 24.25
N GLY A 455 3.98 -29.74 23.17
CA GLY A 455 3.18 -29.94 21.97
C GLY A 455 3.85 -29.36 20.74
N ASP A 456 3.05 -29.09 19.71
CA ASP A 456 3.51 -28.49 18.46
C ASP A 456 2.60 -27.34 18.02
N ILE A 457 3.20 -26.31 17.42
CA ILE A 457 2.52 -25.16 16.82
C ILE A 457 2.53 -25.36 15.30
N ASP A 458 1.34 -25.47 14.69
CA ASP A 458 1.18 -25.60 13.24
C ASP A 458 1.58 -24.29 12.54
N VAL A 459 2.59 -24.31 11.68
CA VAL A 459 3.05 -23.13 10.94
C VAL A 459 2.44 -23.16 9.55
N ASN A 460 1.23 -22.60 9.43
CA ASN A 460 0.42 -22.65 8.21
C ASN A 460 0.96 -21.68 7.14
N SER A 461 1.29 -22.23 5.97
CA SER A 461 1.60 -21.51 4.73
C SER A 461 1.44 -22.44 3.53
N GLU A 462 1.36 -21.88 2.34
CA GLU A 462 1.52 -22.63 1.08
C GLU A 462 2.99 -23.01 0.80
N SER A 463 3.95 -22.35 1.47
CA SER A 463 5.39 -22.61 1.34
C SER A 463 5.88 -23.65 2.35
N GLN A 464 6.83 -24.50 1.94
CA GLN A 464 7.55 -25.42 2.83
C GLN A 464 8.96 -24.88 3.09
N ILE A 465 9.22 -24.37 4.29
CA ILE A 465 10.52 -23.86 4.73
C ILE A 465 11.45 -25.00 5.15
N GLN A 466 12.71 -24.92 4.70
CA GLN A 466 13.83 -25.67 5.25
C GLN A 466 14.61 -24.83 6.29
N GLU A 467 14.94 -23.59 5.92
CA GLU A 467 15.69 -22.63 6.74
C GLU A 467 15.26 -21.21 6.35
N ALA A 468 14.94 -20.33 7.31
CA ALA A 468 14.59 -18.95 7.02
C ALA A 468 14.97 -17.98 8.14
N VAL A 469 15.37 -16.75 7.80
CA VAL A 469 15.84 -15.73 8.76
C VAL A 469 14.80 -14.64 8.92
N ILE A 470 14.23 -14.52 10.11
CA ILE A 470 13.11 -13.64 10.47
C ILE A 470 13.54 -12.17 10.38
N SER A 471 12.91 -11.39 9.51
CA SER A 471 13.05 -9.92 9.46
C SER A 471 12.09 -9.22 10.42
N HIS A 472 10.90 -9.78 10.63
CA HIS A 472 9.94 -9.32 11.62
C HIS A 472 9.12 -10.49 12.14
N GLY A 473 8.64 -10.39 13.38
CA GLY A 473 7.83 -11.41 14.02
C GLY A 473 7.90 -11.32 15.54
N GLU A 474 6.78 -11.63 16.19
CA GLU A 474 6.68 -11.60 17.65
C GLU A 474 6.08 -12.91 18.19
N LEU A 475 6.64 -13.37 19.29
CA LEU A 475 6.15 -14.49 20.09
C LEU A 475 5.54 -13.90 21.36
N THR A 476 4.22 -13.91 21.45
CA THR A 476 3.49 -13.45 22.64
C THR A 476 3.00 -14.65 23.44
N ILE A 477 3.40 -14.72 24.71
CA ILE A 477 2.89 -15.72 25.65
C ILE A 477 2.00 -15.03 26.68
N SER A 478 0.74 -15.43 26.71
CA SER A 478 -0.24 -15.07 27.74
C SER A 478 -0.34 -16.21 28.75
N ILE A 479 0.00 -15.95 30.01
CA ILE A 479 -0.06 -16.93 31.09
C ILE A 479 -1.03 -16.47 32.18
N LEU A 480 -2.16 -17.15 32.32
CA LEU A 480 -3.09 -16.96 33.44
C LEU A 480 -2.71 -17.95 34.55
N ASN A 481 -2.09 -17.44 35.60
CA ASN A 481 -1.83 -18.20 36.82
C ASN A 481 -3.08 -18.19 37.71
N GLY A 482 -4.01 -19.13 37.49
CA GLY A 482 -5.15 -19.37 38.38
C GLY A 482 -4.76 -20.04 39.70
N VAL A 483 -3.68 -20.83 39.69
CA VAL A 483 -3.14 -21.51 40.88
C VAL A 483 -2.67 -20.52 41.95
N GLY A 484 -2.15 -19.34 41.58
CA GLY A 484 -1.57 -18.40 42.53
C GLY A 484 -0.10 -18.68 42.85
N GLY A 485 0.39 -18.12 43.95
CA GLY A 485 1.83 -18.03 44.25
C GLY A 485 2.66 -17.31 43.17
N GLU A 486 3.99 -17.32 43.34
CA GLU A 486 4.96 -16.96 42.29
C GLU A 486 5.60 -18.24 41.71
N SER A 487 5.94 -18.22 40.42
CA SER A 487 6.55 -19.36 39.71
C SER A 487 7.39 -18.88 38.54
N ASP A 488 8.35 -19.71 38.10
CA ASP A 488 9.13 -19.47 36.89
C ASP A 488 8.74 -20.49 35.81
N VAL A 489 8.38 -20.02 34.62
CA VAL A 489 8.04 -20.85 33.45
C VAL A 489 9.19 -20.84 32.46
N VAL A 490 9.87 -21.98 32.31
CA VAL A 490 10.88 -22.17 31.28
C VAL A 490 10.18 -22.61 30.00
N LEU A 491 10.26 -21.80 28.94
CA LEU A 491 9.75 -22.12 27.59
C LEU A 491 10.93 -22.46 26.68
N SER A 492 10.83 -23.53 25.88
CA SER A 492 11.75 -23.78 24.77
C SER A 492 11.02 -24.13 23.48
N ILE A 493 11.52 -23.59 22.36
CA ILE A 493 11.04 -23.85 21.00
C ILE A 493 12.28 -24.17 20.13
N PRO A 494 12.74 -25.44 20.07
CA PRO A 494 14.06 -25.77 19.51
C PRO A 494 14.26 -25.49 18.01
N ARG A 495 13.18 -25.29 17.26
CA ARG A 495 13.19 -25.01 15.81
C ARG A 495 13.31 -23.52 15.47
N ILE A 496 13.09 -22.62 16.43
CA ILE A 496 13.50 -21.20 16.34
C ILE A 496 14.89 -21.12 16.98
N GLN A 497 15.87 -20.51 16.30
CA GLN A 497 17.29 -20.57 16.70
C GLN A 497 17.99 -19.21 16.60
N ASP A 498 18.66 -18.83 17.69
CA ASP A 498 19.71 -17.80 17.72
C ASP A 498 21.08 -18.46 17.61
N ASN A 499 21.86 -18.10 16.57
CA ASN A 499 23.22 -18.60 16.34
C ASN A 499 23.38 -20.15 16.44
N GLY A 500 22.34 -20.90 16.05
CA GLY A 500 22.30 -22.37 16.11
C GLY A 500 21.96 -22.98 17.48
N SER A 501 21.50 -22.16 18.43
CA SER A 501 20.92 -22.60 19.71
C SER A 501 19.40 -22.36 19.68
N GLY A 502 18.61 -23.37 20.02
CA GLY A 502 17.16 -23.27 20.08
C GLY A 502 16.68 -22.25 21.12
N LEU A 503 15.56 -21.57 20.86
CA LEU A 503 14.97 -20.58 21.75
C LEU A 503 14.69 -21.21 23.13
N LEU A 504 15.13 -20.52 24.17
CA LEU A 504 14.99 -20.93 25.57
C LEU A 504 14.84 -19.68 26.44
N GLU A 505 13.66 -19.48 27.00
CA GLU A 505 13.29 -18.31 27.79
C GLU A 505 12.81 -18.70 29.19
N THR A 506 12.93 -17.79 30.15
CA THR A 506 12.50 -18.01 31.55
C THR A 506 11.60 -16.86 31.99
N LEU A 507 10.32 -17.17 32.15
CA LEU A 507 9.23 -16.21 32.34
C LEU A 507 8.73 -16.28 33.78
N HIS A 508 9.09 -15.29 34.59
CA HIS A 508 8.65 -15.18 35.99
C HIS A 508 7.20 -14.70 36.05
N ILE A 509 6.30 -15.48 36.65
CA ILE A 509 4.86 -15.24 36.72
C ILE A 509 4.37 -15.00 38.16
N ILE A 510 3.46 -14.04 38.29
CA ILE A 510 2.72 -13.72 39.52
C ILE A 510 1.27 -14.23 39.42
N PRO A 511 0.45 -14.20 40.50
CA PRO A 511 -0.96 -14.61 40.43
C PRO A 511 -1.78 -13.80 39.41
N GLY A 512 -2.66 -14.48 38.67
CA GLY A 512 -3.49 -13.86 37.64
C GLY A 512 -2.79 -13.75 36.27
N GLN A 513 -3.13 -12.71 35.51
CA GLN A 513 -2.74 -12.59 34.10
C GLN A 513 -1.34 -11.99 33.93
N ASN A 514 -0.46 -12.75 33.29
CA ASN A 514 0.87 -12.35 32.85
C ASN A 514 0.91 -12.33 31.31
N ILE A 515 1.67 -11.41 30.71
CA ILE A 515 1.86 -11.33 29.25
C ILE A 515 3.33 -11.00 28.97
N PHE A 516 3.96 -11.80 28.12
CA PHE A 516 5.35 -11.63 27.67
C PHE A 516 5.37 -11.53 26.15
N THR A 517 6.16 -10.61 25.60
CA THR A 517 6.39 -10.49 24.16
C THR A 517 7.88 -10.61 23.89
N ILE A 518 8.27 -11.63 23.11
CA ILE A 518 9.64 -11.89 22.67
C ILE A 518 9.73 -11.51 21.20
N ASN A 519 10.66 -10.63 20.86
CA ASN A 519 10.91 -10.25 19.47
C ASN A 519 11.77 -11.31 18.77
N LEU A 520 11.35 -11.75 17.59
CA LEU A 520 11.99 -12.84 16.84
C LEU A 520 12.93 -12.35 15.71
N THR A 521 13.13 -11.04 15.54
CA THR A 521 13.99 -10.48 14.49
C THR A 521 15.43 -11.02 14.61
N ASP A 522 16.08 -11.22 13.46
CA ASP A 522 17.41 -11.81 13.29
C ASP A 522 17.53 -13.30 13.73
N GLN A 523 16.48 -13.90 14.30
CA GLN A 523 16.45 -15.34 14.61
C GLN A 523 16.15 -16.16 13.35
N SER A 524 16.50 -17.45 13.38
CA SER A 524 16.33 -18.38 12.25
C SER A 524 15.33 -19.49 12.57
N ILE A 525 14.41 -19.79 11.66
CA ILE A 525 13.53 -20.96 11.74
C ILE A 525 14.17 -22.08 10.91
N VAL A 526 14.35 -23.26 11.51
CA VAL A 526 14.89 -24.45 10.87
C VAL A 526 13.91 -25.61 11.02
N MET A 527 13.35 -26.08 9.90
CA MET A 527 12.34 -27.15 9.86
C MET A 527 12.66 -28.16 8.76
N PRO A 528 12.29 -29.45 8.92
CA PRO A 528 12.36 -30.42 7.83
C PRO A 528 11.15 -30.26 6.89
N LEU A 529 11.36 -30.46 5.59
CA LEU A 529 10.32 -30.27 4.56
C LEU A 529 9.13 -31.24 4.69
N ASP A 530 9.27 -32.33 5.45
CA ASP A 530 8.20 -33.29 5.75
C ASP A 530 7.44 -33.02 7.07
N ASP A 531 7.82 -32.00 7.85
CA ASP A 531 7.13 -31.62 9.10
C ASP A 531 7.25 -30.11 9.42
N GLN A 532 6.29 -29.32 8.92
CA GLN A 532 6.24 -27.85 9.01
C GLN A 532 5.55 -27.34 10.29
N ARG A 533 6.06 -27.79 11.43
CA ARG A 533 5.52 -27.46 12.77
C ARG A 533 6.67 -27.09 13.70
N LEU A 534 6.39 -26.29 14.74
CA LEU A 534 7.36 -25.92 15.77
C LEU A 534 7.06 -26.69 17.06
N ASP A 535 7.92 -27.63 17.44
CA ASP A 535 7.81 -28.28 18.75
C ASP A 535 8.06 -27.26 19.87
N TYR A 536 7.26 -27.28 20.92
CA TYR A 536 7.50 -26.52 22.14
C TYR A 536 7.46 -27.42 23.38
N SER A 537 8.16 -26.97 24.43
CA SER A 537 8.04 -27.54 25.77
C SER A 537 8.05 -26.43 26.81
N THR A 538 7.16 -26.50 27.79
CA THR A 538 7.17 -25.64 28.98
C THR A 538 7.47 -26.45 30.23
N ALA A 539 8.14 -25.83 31.20
CA ALA A 539 8.28 -26.34 32.55
C ALA A 539 8.04 -25.20 33.55
N THR A 540 6.94 -25.26 34.28
CA THR A 540 6.62 -24.33 35.37
C THR A 540 7.16 -24.89 36.68
N THR A 541 7.94 -24.08 37.40
CA THR A 541 8.49 -24.41 38.72
C THR A 541 7.99 -23.41 39.76
N THR A 542 7.39 -23.88 40.86
CA THR A 542 6.97 -22.99 41.97
C THR A 542 8.18 -22.47 42.74
N ILE A 543 8.09 -21.24 43.27
CA ILE A 543 9.20 -20.67 44.06
C ILE A 543 9.20 -21.23 45.48
N ALA A 544 10.19 -22.08 45.77
CA ALA A 544 10.36 -22.71 47.07
C ALA A 544 10.44 -21.67 48.21
N GLY A 545 9.59 -21.82 49.23
CA GLY A 545 9.51 -20.91 50.37
C GLY A 545 8.83 -19.56 50.09
N PHE A 546 8.13 -19.40 48.96
CA PHE A 546 7.28 -18.23 48.72
C PHE A 546 5.99 -18.31 49.55
N THR A 547 5.78 -17.35 50.45
CA THR A 547 4.52 -17.22 51.20
C THR A 547 3.46 -16.53 50.33
N GLY A 548 2.37 -17.24 50.02
CA GLY A 548 1.28 -16.73 49.19
C GLY A 548 -0.03 -17.52 49.36
N GLU A 549 -1.02 -17.18 48.54
CA GLU A 549 -2.28 -17.91 48.41
C GLU A 549 -2.21 -18.81 47.17
N TYR A 550 -2.62 -20.08 47.32
CA TYR A 550 -2.54 -21.15 46.34
C TYR A 550 -3.89 -21.87 46.20
N PHE A 551 -4.42 -21.97 44.98
CA PHE A 551 -5.66 -22.65 44.61
C PHE A 551 -5.34 -23.96 43.88
N LEU A 552 -5.14 -25.04 44.65
CA LEU A 552 -4.56 -26.30 44.17
C LEU A 552 -5.49 -27.12 43.26
N THR A 553 -6.76 -26.73 43.14
CA THR A 553 -7.72 -27.34 42.20
C THR A 553 -7.79 -26.62 40.85
N ASP A 554 -7.20 -25.42 40.73
CA ASP A 554 -7.18 -24.61 39.52
C ASP A 554 -6.02 -25.02 38.57
N SER A 555 -5.68 -24.17 37.60
CA SER A 555 -4.65 -24.42 36.61
C SER A 555 -3.90 -23.15 36.19
N ILE A 556 -2.72 -23.37 35.60
CA ILE A 556 -1.97 -22.34 34.88
C ILE A 556 -2.31 -22.52 33.41
N GLU A 557 -3.15 -21.63 32.87
CA GLU A 557 -3.47 -21.61 31.45
C GLU A 557 -2.37 -20.86 30.70
N ILE A 558 -1.81 -21.46 29.65
CA ILE A 558 -0.86 -20.82 28.74
C ILE A 558 -1.51 -20.71 27.36
N ASN A 559 -1.33 -19.55 26.74
CA ASN A 559 -1.59 -19.31 25.33
C ASN A 559 -0.29 -18.77 24.69
N ILE A 560 0.18 -19.46 23.66
CA ILE A 560 1.36 -19.10 22.86
C ILE A 560 0.87 -18.66 21.47
N LEU A 561 1.05 -17.37 21.16
CA LEU A 561 0.75 -16.78 19.86
C LEU A 561 2.06 -16.41 19.16
N ILE A 562 2.23 -16.88 17.93
CA ILE A 562 3.28 -16.43 17.00
C ILE A 562 2.59 -15.63 15.89
N SER A 563 2.99 -14.37 15.69
CA SER A 563 2.41 -13.49 14.68
C SER A 563 3.46 -12.68 13.91
N ASP A 564 3.01 -12.07 12.81
CA ASP A 564 3.74 -11.06 12.03
C ASP A 564 5.10 -11.54 11.47
N LEU A 565 5.24 -12.86 11.27
CA LEU A 565 6.43 -13.51 10.70
C LEU A 565 6.64 -13.10 9.23
N THR A 566 7.67 -12.30 8.98
CA THR A 566 8.25 -12.02 7.66
C THR A 566 9.74 -12.38 7.67
N PHE A 567 10.29 -12.69 6.49
CA PHE A 567 11.64 -13.27 6.38
C PHE A 567 12.54 -12.51 5.40
N SER A 568 13.76 -12.21 5.85
CA SER A 568 14.82 -11.56 5.06
C SER A 568 15.46 -12.47 4.01
N ASN A 569 15.50 -13.77 4.31
CA ASN A 569 15.95 -14.85 3.43
C ASN A 569 15.15 -16.12 3.77
N VAL A 570 14.68 -16.84 2.75
CA VAL A 570 13.94 -18.09 2.87
C VAL A 570 14.57 -19.14 1.96
N THR A 571 14.91 -20.30 2.51
CA THR A 571 15.27 -21.52 1.76
C THR A 571 14.16 -22.55 1.93
N GLY A 572 13.58 -23.04 0.83
CA GLY A 572 12.45 -23.96 0.87
C GLY A 572 11.82 -24.21 -0.50
N ILE A 573 10.65 -24.87 -0.51
CA ILE A 573 9.75 -24.90 -1.67
C ILE A 573 8.76 -23.75 -1.47
N ILE A 574 8.94 -22.67 -2.22
CA ILE A 574 8.22 -21.41 -2.00
C ILE A 574 7.02 -21.31 -2.96
N SER A 575 5.82 -21.13 -2.41
CA SER A 575 4.66 -20.63 -3.17
C SER A 575 4.69 -19.10 -3.12
N GLN A 576 4.57 -18.45 -4.27
CA GLN A 576 4.43 -17.00 -4.39
C GLN A 576 3.29 -16.70 -5.36
N ASP A 577 2.48 -15.70 -5.02
CA ASP A 577 1.62 -15.03 -6.00
C ASP A 577 2.46 -14.45 -7.15
N ALA A 578 1.89 -14.41 -8.35
CA ALA A 578 2.58 -13.86 -9.50
C ALA A 578 2.85 -12.36 -9.30
N ILE A 579 4.09 -11.94 -9.51
CA ILE A 579 4.51 -10.54 -9.33
C ILE A 579 3.90 -9.73 -10.49
N VAL A 580 3.04 -8.76 -10.17
CA VAL A 580 2.38 -7.90 -11.18
C VAL A 580 2.83 -6.45 -11.01
N GLU A 581 3.48 -5.93 -12.05
CA GLU A 581 3.82 -4.51 -12.19
C GLU A 581 2.98 -3.90 -13.32
N GLU A 582 2.33 -2.77 -13.04
CA GLU A 582 1.65 -1.93 -14.05
C GLU A 582 2.33 -0.56 -14.09
N ASN A 583 2.87 -0.19 -15.25
CA ASN A 583 3.69 1.00 -15.43
C ASN A 583 3.52 1.54 -16.87
N SER A 584 4.13 2.68 -17.22
CA SER A 584 3.86 3.33 -18.50
C SER A 584 5.03 4.12 -19.07
N ILE A 585 4.91 4.47 -20.36
CA ILE A 585 5.90 5.17 -21.17
C ILE A 585 5.21 6.36 -21.81
N VAL A 586 5.64 7.58 -21.46
CA VAL A 586 5.12 8.83 -22.02
C VAL A 586 5.83 9.16 -23.32
N LEU A 587 5.08 9.44 -24.39
CA LEU A 587 5.63 9.93 -25.66
C LEU A 587 5.86 11.44 -25.57
N ASP A 588 7.04 11.86 -25.12
CA ASP A 588 7.45 13.28 -25.11
C ASP A 588 7.92 13.73 -26.52
N ASN A 589 6.96 13.81 -27.45
CA ASN A 589 7.17 14.28 -28.82
C ASN A 589 6.19 15.42 -29.16
N ALA A 590 6.57 16.29 -30.09
CA ALA A 590 5.68 17.34 -30.62
C ALA A 590 4.50 16.75 -31.40
N THR A 591 4.71 15.61 -32.07
CA THR A 591 3.65 14.81 -32.69
C THR A 591 2.87 14.04 -31.63
N LYS A 592 1.56 14.25 -31.59
CA LYS A 592 0.60 13.48 -30.80
C LYS A 592 -0.24 12.57 -31.69
N ILE A 593 -0.21 11.27 -31.39
CA ILE A 593 -0.94 10.22 -32.11
C ILE A 593 -2.34 10.06 -31.51
N GLU A 594 -3.38 10.06 -32.33
CA GLU A 594 -4.67 9.44 -31.99
C GLU A 594 -4.69 7.98 -32.44
N THR A 595 -4.34 7.76 -33.72
CA THR A 595 -4.13 6.43 -34.31
C THR A 595 -2.98 6.46 -35.30
N ALA A 596 -2.17 5.40 -35.34
CA ALA A 596 -1.11 5.24 -36.34
C ALA A 596 -0.91 3.77 -36.73
N LEU A 597 -0.77 3.51 -38.04
CA LEU A 597 -0.41 2.19 -38.57
C LEU A 597 1.11 2.11 -38.70
N ILE A 598 1.74 1.22 -37.93
CA ILE A 598 3.20 1.09 -37.86
C ILE A 598 3.71 0.38 -39.12
N GLN A 599 4.58 1.05 -39.87
CA GLN A 599 5.25 0.51 -41.05
C GLN A 599 6.45 -0.35 -40.66
N SER A 600 7.23 0.08 -39.66
CA SER A 600 8.26 -0.73 -38.99
C SER A 600 8.56 -0.23 -37.57
N GLY A 601 9.20 -1.07 -36.76
CA GLY A 601 9.70 -0.73 -35.41
C GLY A 601 9.91 -1.98 -34.55
N ASN A 602 10.68 -1.86 -33.46
CA ASN A 602 10.94 -2.95 -32.53
C ASN A 602 10.70 -2.52 -31.08
N LEU A 603 10.03 -3.38 -30.32
CA LEU A 603 9.95 -3.35 -28.86
C LEU A 603 10.97 -4.36 -28.32
N ASN A 604 11.99 -3.88 -27.62
CA ASN A 604 13.04 -4.69 -27.01
C ASN A 604 12.82 -4.73 -25.49
N LEU A 605 12.82 -5.93 -24.92
CA LEU A 605 12.76 -6.17 -23.47
C LEU A 605 14.12 -6.75 -23.04
N ILE A 606 14.93 -5.95 -22.36
CA ILE A 606 16.23 -6.37 -21.80
C ILE A 606 16.02 -6.72 -20.34
N ILE A 607 16.43 -7.93 -19.93
CA ILE A 607 16.01 -8.52 -18.65
C ILE A 607 17.21 -9.13 -17.91
N GLN A 608 17.39 -8.77 -16.65
CA GLN A 608 18.38 -9.38 -15.75
C GLN A 608 17.69 -10.04 -14.57
N ASN A 609 18.10 -11.27 -14.25
CA ASN A 609 17.47 -12.12 -13.24
C ASN A 609 18.40 -12.33 -12.04
N HIS A 610 18.06 -11.70 -10.92
CA HIS A 610 18.77 -11.84 -9.65
C HIS A 610 18.03 -12.73 -8.63
N ILE A 611 16.79 -13.16 -8.89
CA ILE A 611 16.00 -14.03 -7.98
C ILE A 611 16.42 -15.51 -7.94
N GLY A 612 17.50 -15.88 -8.65
CA GLY A 612 18.06 -17.24 -8.62
C GLY A 612 17.16 -18.35 -9.22
N MET A 613 15.96 -18.02 -9.69
CA MET A 613 14.95 -18.94 -10.21
C MET A 613 14.59 -18.62 -11.67
N ALA A 614 14.27 -19.65 -12.46
CA ALA A 614 13.62 -19.43 -13.76
C ALA A 614 12.16 -19.01 -13.55
N ALA A 615 11.63 -18.14 -14.41
CA ALA A 615 10.28 -17.60 -14.28
C ALA A 615 9.62 -17.39 -15.66
N GLU A 616 8.30 -17.59 -15.76
CA GLU A 616 7.53 -17.24 -16.96
C GLU A 616 7.04 -15.79 -16.83
N VAL A 617 7.27 -14.96 -17.85
CA VAL A 617 6.76 -13.59 -17.90
C VAL A 617 5.72 -13.44 -18.99
N ASN A 618 4.58 -12.90 -18.61
CA ASN A 618 3.48 -12.50 -19.47
C ASN A 618 3.44 -10.96 -19.54
N PHE A 619 3.86 -10.39 -20.68
CA PHE A 619 3.97 -8.95 -20.90
C PHE A 619 2.88 -8.46 -21.86
N THR A 620 2.12 -7.43 -21.47
CA THR A 620 0.98 -6.91 -22.24
C THR A 620 1.07 -5.40 -22.44
N ILE A 621 0.81 -4.93 -23.66
CA ILE A 621 0.60 -3.51 -24.00
C ILE A 621 -0.80 -3.36 -24.64
N PRO A 622 -1.76 -2.67 -24.00
CA PRO A 622 -3.09 -2.42 -24.58
C PRO A 622 -3.09 -1.56 -25.84
N GLU A 623 -2.22 -0.56 -25.93
CA GLU A 623 -2.26 0.49 -26.96
C GLU A 623 -1.75 0.02 -28.34
N PHE A 624 -0.93 -1.03 -28.39
CA PHE A 624 -0.54 -1.71 -29.63
C PHE A 624 -1.51 -2.87 -29.91
N SER A 625 -2.15 -2.87 -31.08
CA SER A 625 -3.11 -3.92 -31.46
C SER A 625 -2.93 -4.46 -32.88
N LYS A 626 -3.22 -5.75 -33.07
CA LYS A 626 -3.17 -6.45 -34.36
C LYS A 626 -4.33 -7.45 -34.48
N GLY A 627 -5.54 -6.94 -34.25
CA GLY A 627 -6.78 -7.73 -34.06
C GLY A 627 -7.04 -8.13 -32.61
N THR A 628 -5.98 -8.35 -31.83
CA THR A 628 -5.95 -8.34 -30.36
C THR A 628 -4.87 -7.36 -29.88
N VAL A 629 -4.89 -6.97 -28.61
CA VAL A 629 -3.78 -6.23 -27.99
C VAL A 629 -2.47 -7.03 -28.05
N LEU A 630 -1.33 -6.34 -27.91
CA LEU A 630 -0.01 -6.96 -27.80
C LEU A 630 0.06 -7.69 -26.45
N ASN A 631 0.17 -9.01 -26.50
CA ASN A 631 0.42 -9.88 -25.37
C ASN A 631 1.51 -10.88 -25.76
N LYS A 632 2.49 -11.10 -24.88
CA LYS A 632 3.66 -11.93 -25.16
C LYS A 632 4.14 -12.66 -23.90
N THR A 633 4.14 -13.99 -23.98
CA THR A 633 4.76 -14.87 -22.97
C THR A 633 6.18 -15.28 -23.38
N PHE A 634 7.10 -15.39 -22.41
CA PHE A 634 8.46 -15.92 -22.56
C PHE A 634 9.06 -16.39 -21.22
N ASP A 635 10.04 -17.29 -21.26
CA ASP A 635 10.74 -17.82 -20.08
C ASP A 635 12.05 -17.05 -19.80
N ILE A 636 12.28 -16.59 -18.57
CA ILE A 636 13.58 -16.09 -18.11
C ILE A 636 14.36 -17.25 -17.46
N GLN A 637 15.65 -17.36 -17.74
CA GLN A 637 16.55 -18.38 -17.18
C GLN A 637 17.32 -17.87 -15.93
N VAL A 638 17.92 -18.79 -15.17
CA VAL A 638 18.79 -18.46 -14.03
C VAL A 638 20.17 -18.00 -14.53
N THR A 639 20.25 -16.75 -14.99
CA THR A 639 21.49 -16.13 -15.49
C THR A 639 21.60 -14.66 -15.07
N SER A 640 22.77 -14.28 -14.57
CA SER A 640 23.13 -12.88 -14.29
C SER A 640 23.52 -12.07 -15.53
N ASP A 641 23.63 -12.72 -16.70
CA ASP A 641 23.83 -12.03 -17.97
C ASP A 641 22.45 -11.55 -18.49
N PRO A 642 22.34 -10.33 -19.04
CA PRO A 642 21.08 -9.82 -19.58
C PRO A 642 20.61 -10.61 -20.79
N ASP A 643 19.37 -11.11 -20.75
CA ASP A 643 18.65 -11.62 -21.91
C ASP A 643 17.91 -10.49 -22.64
N THR A 644 17.61 -10.65 -23.93
CA THR A 644 16.95 -9.62 -24.75
C THR A 644 15.88 -10.24 -25.65
N THR A 645 14.62 -10.06 -25.28
CA THR A 645 13.46 -10.44 -26.11
C THR A 645 13.09 -9.30 -27.07
N VAL A 646 13.14 -9.57 -28.37
CA VAL A 646 12.78 -8.61 -29.43
C VAL A 646 11.39 -8.93 -29.99
N ILE A 647 10.52 -7.92 -30.03
CA ILE A 647 9.14 -8.00 -30.52
C ILE A 647 8.97 -7.02 -31.69
N PRO A 648 8.86 -7.50 -32.94
CA PRO A 648 8.66 -6.63 -34.11
C PRO A 648 7.24 -6.05 -34.14
N LEU A 649 7.13 -4.75 -34.40
CA LEU A 649 5.88 -3.98 -34.36
C LEU A 649 5.28 -3.73 -35.76
N ASP A 650 5.86 -4.27 -36.83
CA ASP A 650 5.41 -4.04 -38.22
C ASP A 650 3.93 -4.42 -38.40
N GLY A 651 3.10 -3.49 -38.86
CA GLY A 651 1.66 -3.69 -39.06
C GLY A 651 0.85 -3.89 -37.76
N TYR A 652 1.33 -3.39 -36.62
CA TYR A 652 0.47 -3.09 -35.47
C TYR A 652 -0.19 -1.71 -35.65
N LEU A 653 -1.40 -1.56 -35.13
CA LEU A 653 -2.09 -0.28 -34.94
C LEU A 653 -1.79 0.22 -33.53
N LEU A 654 -1.14 1.38 -33.42
CA LEU A 654 -1.05 2.14 -32.17
C LEU A 654 -2.29 3.05 -32.05
N SER A 655 -2.91 3.10 -30.88
CA SER A 655 -3.98 4.04 -30.58
C SER A 655 -3.84 4.64 -29.19
N LEU A 656 -3.95 5.97 -29.09
CA LEU A 656 -3.67 6.77 -27.90
C LEU A 656 -4.67 7.93 -27.78
N PRO A 657 -5.08 8.35 -26.58
CA PRO A 657 -5.83 9.59 -26.40
C PRO A 657 -4.97 10.84 -26.68
N LEU A 658 -5.49 11.82 -27.44
CA LEU A 658 -4.76 13.07 -27.75
C LEU A 658 -4.45 13.93 -26.49
N ASP A 659 -5.21 13.74 -25.41
CA ASP A 659 -4.97 14.33 -24.09
C ASP A 659 -3.99 13.52 -23.22
N ASN A 660 -3.73 12.24 -23.53
CA ASN A 660 -2.84 11.36 -22.77
C ASN A 660 -1.96 10.48 -23.70
N GLN A 661 -0.79 11.00 -24.08
CA GLN A 661 0.18 10.33 -24.94
C GLN A 661 1.05 9.33 -24.16
N THR A 662 0.42 8.28 -23.64
CA THR A 662 1.03 7.34 -22.69
C THR A 662 0.71 5.91 -23.09
N ILE A 663 1.74 5.12 -23.41
CA ILE A 663 1.65 3.67 -23.63
C ILE A 663 1.72 2.99 -22.26
N ASN A 664 0.76 2.13 -21.94
CA ASN A 664 0.73 1.42 -20.65
C ASN A 664 1.21 -0.02 -20.87
N TYR A 665 1.86 -0.60 -19.87
CA TYR A 665 2.23 -2.00 -19.90
C TYR A 665 2.00 -2.68 -18.56
N SER A 666 1.65 -3.97 -18.62
CA SER A 666 1.65 -4.84 -17.46
C SER A 666 2.61 -6.01 -17.66
N SER A 667 3.43 -6.25 -16.64
CA SER A 667 4.30 -7.41 -16.50
C SER A 667 3.73 -8.29 -15.42
N ASN A 668 3.45 -9.55 -15.74
CA ASN A 668 3.04 -10.57 -14.77
C ASN A 668 4.08 -11.70 -14.80
N ILE A 669 4.79 -11.91 -13.69
CA ILE A 669 5.87 -12.89 -13.54
C ILE A 669 5.40 -14.04 -12.66
N SER A 670 5.37 -15.25 -13.21
CA SER A 670 5.04 -16.47 -12.48
C SER A 670 6.28 -17.30 -12.20
N ILE A 671 6.44 -17.72 -10.95
CA ILE A 671 7.58 -18.48 -10.45
C ILE A 671 7.13 -19.95 -10.23
N PRO A 672 7.86 -20.97 -10.74
CA PRO A 672 7.50 -22.37 -10.58
C PRO A 672 7.77 -22.87 -9.15
N ASN A 673 6.78 -23.54 -8.57
CA ASN A 673 6.69 -23.86 -7.13
C ASN A 673 7.05 -25.32 -6.77
N ASN A 674 7.99 -25.94 -7.49
CA ASN A 674 8.23 -27.39 -7.44
C ASN A 674 9.69 -27.81 -7.17
N GLU A 675 10.59 -26.87 -6.87
CA GLU A 675 12.00 -27.13 -6.53
C GLU A 675 12.39 -26.39 -5.25
N ILE A 676 13.47 -26.83 -4.58
CA ILE A 676 14.01 -26.19 -3.37
C ILE A 676 14.93 -25.04 -3.80
N VAL A 677 14.67 -23.85 -3.29
CA VAL A 677 15.28 -22.59 -3.71
C VAL A 677 15.58 -21.69 -2.51
N SER A 678 16.47 -20.72 -2.69
CA SER A 678 16.74 -19.65 -1.70
C SER A 678 16.34 -18.31 -2.30
N LEU A 679 15.66 -17.48 -1.52
CA LEU A 679 15.09 -16.20 -1.93
C LEU A 679 15.34 -15.16 -0.85
N SER A 680 15.93 -14.02 -1.18
CA SER A 680 16.08 -12.87 -0.28
C SER A 680 15.25 -11.66 -0.74
N LEU A 681 14.87 -10.81 0.21
CA LEU A 681 14.17 -9.55 -0.07
C LEU A 681 15.02 -8.52 -0.85
N THR A 682 16.32 -8.79 -1.04
CA THR A 682 17.20 -8.02 -1.93
C THR A 682 17.08 -8.41 -3.40
N ASP A 683 16.44 -9.53 -3.70
CA ASP A 683 16.55 -10.16 -5.01
C ASP A 683 15.48 -9.61 -5.98
N SER A 684 15.89 -9.40 -7.23
CA SER A 684 15.13 -8.62 -8.20
C SER A 684 15.15 -9.19 -9.62
N ILE A 685 14.18 -8.74 -10.41
CA ILE A 685 14.20 -8.85 -11.88
C ILE A 685 14.21 -7.42 -12.42
N GLU A 686 15.31 -7.03 -13.04
CA GLU A 686 15.44 -5.73 -13.70
C GLU A 686 14.96 -5.85 -15.15
N ILE A 687 14.08 -4.96 -15.58
CA ILE A 687 13.54 -4.94 -16.95
C ILE A 687 13.71 -3.54 -17.54
N SER A 688 14.35 -3.45 -18.70
CA SER A 688 14.41 -2.25 -19.53
C SER A 688 13.58 -2.45 -20.80
N VAL A 689 12.71 -1.50 -21.09
CA VAL A 689 11.84 -1.45 -22.27
C VAL A 689 12.37 -0.39 -23.22
N LEU A 690 12.77 -0.80 -24.43
CA LEU A 690 13.27 0.09 -25.47
C LEU A 690 12.43 -0.07 -26.75
N ILE A 691 11.69 0.98 -27.12
CA ILE A 691 10.99 1.08 -28.39
C ILE A 691 11.86 1.88 -29.36
N ASP A 692 12.22 1.29 -30.50
CA ASP A 692 13.16 1.85 -31.47
C ASP A 692 12.68 1.66 -32.92
N GLY A 693 13.06 2.60 -33.79
CA GLY A 693 12.81 2.56 -35.23
C GLY A 693 11.35 2.68 -35.67
N LEU A 694 10.49 3.36 -34.89
CA LEU A 694 9.08 3.56 -35.25
C LEU A 694 8.92 4.43 -36.50
N THR A 695 8.29 3.87 -37.53
CA THR A 695 7.84 4.57 -38.74
C THR A 695 6.37 4.25 -39.05
N PHE A 696 5.68 5.15 -39.77
CA PHE A 696 4.21 5.06 -39.94
C PHE A 696 3.77 5.11 -41.42
N GLU A 697 2.86 4.21 -41.80
CA GLU A 697 2.23 4.20 -43.14
C GLU A 697 1.09 5.23 -43.22
N ASP A 698 0.36 5.37 -42.10
CA ASP A 698 -0.77 6.28 -41.91
C ASP A 698 -0.76 6.78 -40.46
N ILE A 699 -0.91 8.08 -40.25
CA ILE A 699 -0.94 8.72 -38.92
C ILE A 699 -2.05 9.77 -38.84
N THR A 700 -2.81 9.73 -37.76
CA THR A 700 -3.88 10.68 -37.43
C THR A 700 -3.63 11.26 -36.05
N GLY A 701 -3.71 12.59 -35.93
CA GLY A 701 -3.53 13.33 -34.68
C GLY A 701 -2.97 14.73 -34.91
N ILE A 702 -2.24 15.28 -33.94
CA ILE A 702 -1.50 16.54 -34.10
C ILE A 702 -0.11 16.19 -34.60
N ILE A 703 0.24 16.59 -35.80
CA ILE A 703 1.49 16.17 -36.46
C ILE A 703 2.44 17.37 -36.50
N ASP A 704 3.70 17.18 -36.07
CA ASP A 704 4.70 18.25 -36.11
C ASP A 704 5.09 18.57 -37.58
N PRO A 705 5.24 19.86 -37.99
CA PRO A 705 5.31 20.19 -39.40
C PRO A 705 6.54 19.64 -40.14
N VAL A 706 6.31 18.78 -41.12
CA VAL A 706 7.37 18.16 -41.94
C VAL A 706 7.75 19.10 -43.08
N ILE A 707 9.04 19.34 -43.28
CA ILE A 707 9.56 20.12 -44.40
C ILE A 707 9.94 19.17 -45.53
N ILE A 708 9.35 19.37 -46.71
CA ILE A 708 9.60 18.60 -47.93
C ILE A 708 10.25 19.53 -48.98
N ASP A 709 11.42 19.16 -49.49
CA ASP A 709 12.05 19.87 -50.60
C ASP A 709 11.26 19.66 -51.91
N ILE A 710 11.06 20.74 -52.68
CA ILE A 710 10.43 20.72 -53.99
C ILE A 710 11.53 20.74 -55.05
N ASP A 711 11.58 19.68 -55.86
CA ASP A 711 12.59 19.48 -56.89
C ASP A 711 12.71 20.66 -57.87
N THR A 712 13.93 20.89 -58.36
CA THR A 712 14.25 22.03 -59.22
C THR A 712 13.78 21.80 -60.66
N ILE A 713 12.73 22.51 -61.05
CA ILE A 713 12.18 22.52 -62.40
C ILE A 713 12.92 23.58 -63.23
N ASN A 714 13.33 23.23 -64.46
CA ASN A 714 13.99 24.13 -65.39
C ASN A 714 13.30 24.06 -66.76
N GLN A 715 12.65 25.14 -67.16
CA GLN A 715 11.96 25.26 -68.46
C GLN A 715 12.75 26.20 -69.38
N ALA A 716 13.03 25.74 -70.60
CA ALA A 716 13.63 26.58 -71.64
C ALA A 716 12.58 27.44 -72.36
N ILE A 717 12.93 28.70 -72.65
CA ILE A 717 12.15 29.64 -73.45
C ILE A 717 12.92 29.83 -74.76
N THR A 718 12.37 29.32 -75.86
CA THR A 718 13.09 29.22 -77.15
C THR A 718 12.39 29.98 -78.27
N ALA A 719 11.56 30.96 -77.91
CA ALA A 719 10.47 31.50 -78.74
C ALA A 719 10.19 32.99 -78.45
N LEU A 720 11.20 33.72 -77.98
CA LEU A 720 11.23 35.18 -77.98
C LEU A 720 12.02 35.62 -79.24
N PRO A 721 11.41 36.32 -80.21
CA PRO A 721 12.09 36.71 -81.44
C PRO A 721 13.31 37.62 -81.18
N ALA A 722 14.38 37.46 -81.98
CA ALA A 722 15.56 38.32 -81.92
C ALA A 722 15.25 39.75 -82.39
N GLU A 723 14.19 39.88 -83.19
CA GLU A 723 13.55 41.09 -83.67
C GLU A 723 12.96 41.96 -82.54
N LEU A 724 12.87 41.43 -81.30
CA LEU A 724 12.54 42.19 -80.09
C LEU A 724 13.78 42.75 -79.37
N GLU A 725 14.99 42.63 -79.93
CA GLU A 725 16.19 43.29 -79.37
C GLU A 725 15.99 44.81 -79.29
N GLY A 726 16.20 45.38 -78.10
CA GLY A 726 15.93 46.80 -77.83
C GLY A 726 14.46 47.10 -77.50
N ILE A 727 13.62 46.11 -77.25
CA ILE A 727 12.20 46.27 -76.86
C ILE A 727 11.95 45.62 -75.49
N GLN A 728 11.13 46.27 -74.65
CA GLN A 728 10.76 45.77 -73.31
C GLN A 728 9.24 45.64 -73.16
N PHE A 729 8.79 44.62 -72.42
CA PHE A 729 7.39 44.41 -72.05
C PHE A 729 7.02 45.25 -70.81
N ASP A 730 5.88 45.94 -70.89
CA ASP A 730 5.32 46.77 -69.81
C ASP A 730 4.47 45.95 -68.82
N ASP A 731 3.62 45.03 -69.32
CA ASP A 731 2.77 44.15 -68.53
C ASP A 731 3.14 42.67 -68.71
N VAL A 732 3.35 41.96 -67.59
CA VAL A 732 3.69 40.54 -67.54
C VAL A 732 3.09 39.93 -66.28
N GLY A 733 2.27 38.90 -66.44
CA GLY A 733 1.76 38.06 -65.36
C GLY A 733 2.32 36.64 -65.42
N ILE A 734 2.76 36.11 -64.27
CA ILE A 734 3.07 34.69 -64.07
C ILE A 734 2.31 34.20 -62.83
N SER A 735 1.67 33.03 -62.94
CA SER A 735 0.98 32.38 -61.83
C SER A 735 1.17 30.86 -61.86
N ILE A 736 0.96 30.22 -60.71
CA ILE A 736 1.09 28.76 -60.53
C ILE A 736 -0.14 28.25 -59.76
N GLU A 737 -0.89 27.32 -60.34
CA GLU A 737 -2.02 26.63 -59.72
C GLU A 737 -1.57 25.27 -59.19
N PHE A 738 -1.83 24.98 -57.91
CA PHE A 738 -1.48 23.70 -57.25
C PHE A 738 -2.71 22.82 -57.02
N GLU A 739 -2.48 21.50 -56.93
CA GLU A 739 -3.45 20.49 -56.49
C GLU A 739 -2.78 19.56 -55.46
N SER A 740 -3.49 19.27 -54.37
CA SER A 740 -3.01 18.45 -53.25
C SER A 740 -4.15 17.64 -52.66
N ASN A 741 -3.85 16.44 -52.16
CA ASN A 741 -4.78 15.62 -51.36
C ASN A 741 -4.34 15.47 -49.89
N ILE A 742 -3.37 16.28 -49.44
CA ILE A 742 -2.83 16.27 -48.08
C ILE A 742 -3.89 16.75 -47.07
N GLY A 743 -4.04 16.02 -45.95
CA GLY A 743 -5.11 16.23 -44.96
C GLY A 743 -4.87 17.35 -43.94
N VAL A 744 -3.80 18.13 -44.08
CA VAL A 744 -3.33 19.20 -43.17
C VAL A 744 -2.94 20.45 -43.97
N PRO A 745 -2.77 21.64 -43.34
CA PRO A 745 -2.29 22.84 -44.05
C PRO A 745 -0.95 22.61 -44.76
N VAL A 746 -0.79 23.22 -45.95
CA VAL A 746 0.46 23.16 -46.72
C VAL A 746 0.93 24.56 -47.10
N PHE A 747 2.11 24.94 -46.63
CA PHE A 747 2.73 26.24 -46.87
C PHE A 747 3.88 26.11 -47.85
N LEU A 748 3.80 26.80 -49.00
CA LEU A 748 4.86 26.80 -50.01
C LEU A 748 5.77 28.02 -49.86
N SER A 749 7.07 27.79 -50.02
CA SER A 749 8.06 28.86 -50.26
C SER A 749 8.84 28.52 -51.53
N LEU A 750 8.66 29.33 -52.58
CA LEU A 750 9.21 29.08 -53.92
C LEU A 750 10.11 30.24 -54.36
N THR A 751 11.22 29.90 -54.99
CA THR A 751 12.10 30.82 -55.71
C THR A 751 12.02 30.52 -57.20
N MET A 752 11.76 31.56 -58.00
CA MET A 752 11.86 31.52 -59.45
C MET A 752 13.04 32.38 -59.90
N SER A 753 13.81 31.91 -60.88
CA SER A 753 14.87 32.70 -61.51
C SER A 753 14.89 32.51 -63.02
N GLY A 754 14.83 33.62 -63.74
CA GLY A 754 15.07 33.68 -65.18
C GLY A 754 16.56 33.91 -65.45
N LYS A 755 17.10 33.32 -66.51
CA LYS A 755 18.48 33.52 -66.96
C LYS A 755 18.58 33.56 -68.48
N ASN A 756 19.39 34.48 -69.02
CA ASN A 756 19.72 34.56 -70.44
C ASN A 756 21.14 34.08 -70.78
N SER A 757 21.42 33.96 -72.07
CA SER A 757 22.71 33.48 -72.63
C SER A 757 23.87 34.46 -72.43
N ASN A 758 23.57 35.75 -72.21
CA ASN A 758 24.56 36.76 -71.82
C ASN A 758 25.01 36.60 -70.35
N GLY A 759 24.30 35.79 -69.57
CA GLY A 759 24.59 35.48 -68.17
C GLY A 759 23.88 36.38 -67.16
N GLU A 760 22.95 37.21 -67.62
CA GLU A 760 22.10 38.03 -66.76
C GLU A 760 21.02 37.16 -66.11
N THR A 761 20.63 37.53 -64.89
CA THR A 761 19.69 36.76 -64.06
C THR A 761 18.74 37.68 -63.33
N ALA A 762 17.46 37.34 -63.35
CA ALA A 762 16.43 37.94 -62.52
C ALA A 762 15.84 36.86 -61.60
N SER A 763 15.23 37.27 -60.49
CA SER A 763 14.66 36.34 -59.51
C SER A 763 13.46 36.92 -58.77
N SER A 764 12.43 36.10 -58.56
CA SER A 764 11.26 36.41 -57.77
C SER A 764 11.04 35.32 -56.72
N THR A 765 10.48 35.69 -55.57
CA THR A 765 10.30 34.78 -54.43
C THR A 765 8.92 34.95 -53.80
N ILE A 766 8.31 33.83 -53.44
CA ILE A 766 7.12 33.77 -52.59
C ILE A 766 7.44 32.91 -51.37
N SER A 767 6.94 33.28 -50.20
CA SER A 767 7.30 32.66 -48.92
C SER A 767 6.07 32.46 -48.04
N ASN A 768 5.93 31.26 -47.46
CA ASN A 768 4.82 30.87 -46.59
C ASN A 768 3.43 31.09 -47.20
N TRP A 769 3.25 30.72 -48.48
CA TRP A 769 1.97 30.78 -49.16
C TRP A 769 1.12 29.54 -48.81
N ASN A 770 0.01 29.72 -48.11
CA ASN A 770 -0.90 28.62 -47.79
C ASN A 770 -1.73 28.21 -49.03
N ILE A 771 -1.40 27.08 -49.65
CA ILE A 771 -2.16 26.57 -50.80
C ILE A 771 -3.49 25.92 -50.39
N SER A 772 -3.66 25.58 -49.10
CA SER A 772 -4.94 25.10 -48.56
C SER A 772 -5.98 26.23 -48.46
N ASP A 773 -5.56 27.49 -48.38
CA ASP A 773 -6.43 28.68 -48.47
C ASP A 773 -6.61 29.16 -49.93
N SER A 774 -5.52 29.19 -50.71
CA SER A 774 -5.52 29.68 -52.10
C SER A 774 -4.53 28.90 -52.95
N ASN A 775 -5.03 27.94 -53.74
CA ASN A 775 -4.20 27.06 -54.55
C ASN A 775 -3.51 27.77 -55.74
N VAL A 776 -3.93 28.99 -56.12
CA VAL A 776 -3.27 29.82 -57.13
C VAL A 776 -2.30 30.79 -56.46
N VAL A 777 -1.01 30.58 -56.72
CA VAL A 777 0.12 31.47 -56.37
C VAL A 777 0.33 32.48 -57.49
N VAL A 778 0.54 33.76 -57.16
CA VAL A 778 0.89 34.81 -58.13
C VAL A 778 2.32 35.27 -57.90
N ILE A 779 3.12 35.35 -58.96
CA ILE A 779 4.55 35.65 -58.89
C ILE A 779 4.78 37.16 -59.02
N PRO A 780 5.35 37.84 -58.00
CA PRO A 780 5.60 39.28 -58.06
C PRO A 780 6.72 39.59 -59.06
N ASN A 781 6.75 40.84 -59.55
CA ASN A 781 7.78 41.36 -60.47
C ASN A 781 8.02 40.52 -61.73
N ALA A 782 7.01 39.81 -62.24
CA ALA A 782 7.19 38.91 -63.39
C ALA A 782 7.75 39.59 -64.66
N ALA A 783 7.57 40.90 -64.84
CA ALA A 783 8.19 41.66 -65.93
C ALA A 783 9.73 41.65 -65.86
N GLU A 784 10.32 41.69 -64.66
CA GLU A 784 11.78 41.61 -64.46
C GLU A 784 12.33 40.24 -64.90
N LEU A 785 11.54 39.17 -64.79
CA LEU A 785 11.91 37.82 -65.24
C LEU A 785 11.90 37.66 -66.76
N ILE A 786 11.02 38.37 -67.48
CA ILE A 786 10.87 38.25 -68.95
C ILE A 786 11.68 39.31 -69.70
N ASN A 787 11.83 40.53 -69.18
CA ASN A 787 12.56 41.62 -69.84
C ASN A 787 14.08 41.41 -69.95
N ILE A 788 14.64 40.41 -69.26
CA ILE A 788 16.02 39.95 -69.50
C ILE A 788 16.14 39.02 -70.72
N MET A 789 15.06 38.74 -71.46
CA MET A 789 15.01 37.78 -72.57
C MET A 789 15.60 36.41 -72.18
N PRO A 790 15.01 35.71 -71.19
CA PRO A 790 15.60 34.50 -70.61
C PRO A 790 15.63 33.34 -71.61
N ASP A 791 16.76 32.62 -71.66
CA ASP A 791 16.87 31.29 -72.29
C ASP A 791 16.06 30.25 -71.49
N SER A 792 15.90 30.48 -70.18
CA SER A 792 15.27 29.54 -69.25
C SER A 792 14.73 30.23 -67.99
N ILE A 793 13.64 29.69 -67.44
CA ILE A 793 13.14 29.98 -66.10
C ILE A 793 13.25 28.70 -65.26
N VAL A 794 13.84 28.85 -64.08
CA VAL A 794 14.03 27.79 -63.08
C VAL A 794 13.14 28.08 -61.87
N ALA A 795 12.45 27.07 -61.35
CA ALA A 795 11.63 27.15 -60.14
C ALA A 795 12.02 26.02 -59.16
N TYR A 796 12.19 26.36 -57.87
CA TYR A 796 12.51 25.42 -56.79
C TYR A 796 12.02 25.96 -55.45
N GLY A 797 11.93 25.12 -54.41
CA GLY A 797 11.46 25.59 -53.11
C GLY A 797 11.25 24.50 -52.07
N GLN A 798 10.40 24.78 -51.10
CA GLN A 798 10.01 23.85 -50.03
C GLN A 798 8.51 23.93 -49.76
N ALA A 799 7.92 22.80 -49.38
CA ALA A 799 6.58 22.69 -48.83
C ALA A 799 6.67 22.28 -47.36
N THR A 800 6.13 23.10 -46.46
CA THR A 800 5.89 22.69 -45.07
C THR A 800 4.50 22.06 -44.99
N VAL A 801 4.44 20.80 -44.57
CA VAL A 801 3.22 20.00 -44.42
C VAL A 801 2.87 19.92 -42.93
N GLY A 802 1.71 20.47 -42.55
CA GLY A 802 1.26 20.59 -41.17
C GLY A 802 1.40 22.00 -40.60
N GLU A 803 0.68 22.25 -39.51
CA GLU A 803 0.75 23.47 -38.70
C GLU A 803 0.75 23.09 -37.21
N VAL A 804 1.59 23.73 -36.41
CA VAL A 804 1.80 23.36 -35.00
C VAL A 804 0.49 23.43 -34.20
N GLY A 805 0.03 22.29 -33.69
CA GLY A 805 -1.20 22.19 -32.92
C GLY A 805 -2.48 21.97 -33.74
N VAL A 806 -2.38 21.79 -35.06
CA VAL A 806 -3.51 21.41 -35.92
C VAL A 806 -3.61 19.89 -36.02
N GLU A 807 -4.83 19.38 -35.83
CA GLU A 807 -5.18 17.98 -35.97
C GLU A 807 -5.45 17.62 -37.45
N GLY A 808 -5.00 16.46 -37.90
CA GLY A 808 -5.32 15.94 -39.23
C GLY A 808 -4.76 14.53 -39.48
N ASN A 809 -4.84 14.11 -40.74
CA ASN A 809 -4.37 12.79 -41.20
C ASN A 809 -3.32 12.96 -42.32
N VAL A 810 -2.18 12.29 -42.16
CA VAL A 810 -1.13 12.20 -43.17
C VAL A 810 -0.86 10.72 -43.48
N ASN A 811 -0.78 10.40 -44.77
CA ASN A 811 -0.48 9.08 -45.29
C ASN A 811 0.68 9.21 -46.29
N THR A 812 1.59 8.24 -46.30
CA THR A 812 2.81 8.27 -47.14
C THR A 812 2.53 8.41 -48.65
N ASN A 813 1.30 8.06 -49.10
CA ASN A 813 0.82 8.14 -50.48
C ASN A 813 0.13 9.48 -50.84
N GLN A 814 0.03 10.43 -49.92
CA GLN A 814 -0.47 11.78 -50.23
C GLN A 814 0.52 12.55 -51.12
N TYR A 815 0.01 13.45 -51.96
CA TYR A 815 0.74 14.11 -53.03
C TYR A 815 0.44 15.61 -53.16
N LEU A 816 1.38 16.31 -53.79
CA LEU A 816 1.29 17.69 -54.29
C LEU A 816 1.74 17.71 -55.76
N PHE A 817 1.06 18.45 -56.63
CA PHE A 817 1.55 18.83 -57.96
C PHE A 817 1.03 20.23 -58.36
N GLY A 818 1.47 20.79 -59.49
CA GLY A 818 0.98 22.10 -59.93
C GLY A 818 1.13 22.39 -61.42
N LYS A 819 0.85 23.64 -61.81
CA LYS A 819 0.81 24.09 -63.20
C LYS A 819 1.02 25.61 -63.30
N MET A 820 2.02 26.01 -64.08
CA MET A 820 2.43 27.42 -64.24
C MET A 820 1.97 28.00 -65.59
N LEU A 821 1.58 29.27 -65.58
CA LEU A 821 1.08 30.06 -66.72
C LEU A 821 1.90 31.35 -66.85
N ILE A 822 2.31 31.70 -68.07
CA ILE A 822 2.95 32.98 -68.42
C ILE A 822 2.04 33.74 -69.41
N ASN A 823 1.84 35.04 -69.18
CA ASN A 823 1.03 35.93 -70.03
C ASN A 823 1.63 37.34 -70.08
N ALA A 824 2.09 37.79 -71.25
CA ALA A 824 2.66 39.13 -71.46
C ALA A 824 2.07 39.80 -72.72
N PRO A 825 1.18 40.80 -72.60
CA PRO A 825 0.70 41.59 -73.74
C PRO A 825 1.82 42.39 -74.41
N LEU A 826 1.71 42.64 -75.72
CA LEU A 826 2.64 43.49 -76.48
C LEU A 826 2.31 44.99 -76.29
N SER A 827 2.23 45.42 -75.03
CA SER A 827 2.44 46.81 -74.61
C SER A 827 3.95 47.00 -74.48
N LEU A 828 4.57 47.68 -75.47
CA LEU A 828 6.01 47.58 -75.70
C LEU A 828 6.72 48.93 -75.60
N ILE A 829 7.72 48.99 -74.73
CA ILE A 829 8.60 50.14 -74.56
C ILE A 829 9.80 49.97 -75.50
N LEU A 830 9.92 50.87 -76.48
CA LEU A 830 11.02 50.90 -77.44
C LEU A 830 12.21 51.67 -76.86
N THR A 831 13.36 51.02 -76.74
CA THR A 831 14.60 51.63 -76.23
C THR A 831 15.43 52.30 -77.33
N GLU A 832 16.59 52.88 -77.00
CA GLU A 832 17.46 53.50 -78.01
C GLU A 832 18.04 52.50 -79.03
N ASP A 833 18.08 51.20 -78.74
CA ASP A 833 18.65 50.19 -79.66
C ASP A 833 17.61 49.57 -80.61
N ALA A 834 16.33 49.95 -80.46
CA ALA A 834 15.21 49.46 -81.26
C ALA A 834 15.38 49.79 -82.76
N LYS A 835 15.47 48.75 -83.60
CA LYS A 835 15.79 48.83 -85.04
C LYS A 835 14.95 47.82 -85.83
N LEU A 836 14.66 48.13 -87.08
CA LEU A 836 14.12 47.18 -88.06
C LEU A 836 15.18 47.00 -89.16
N ASP A 837 15.69 45.79 -89.31
CA ASP A 837 16.50 45.43 -90.48
C ASP A 837 15.56 44.94 -91.59
N LEU A 838 15.73 45.50 -92.79
CA LEU A 838 14.84 45.27 -93.93
C LEU A 838 15.67 44.81 -95.12
N GLU A 839 15.23 43.74 -95.78
CA GLU A 839 15.96 43.09 -96.87
C GLU A 839 16.29 44.07 -98.02
N PRO A 840 17.52 44.04 -98.57
CA PRO A 840 17.91 44.89 -99.69
C PRO A 840 17.16 44.51 -100.97
N SER A 841 16.82 45.52 -101.77
CA SER A 841 16.06 45.37 -103.01
C SER A 841 16.84 45.90 -104.22
N GLY A 842 16.82 45.17 -105.34
CA GLY A 842 17.42 45.62 -106.60
C GLY A 842 16.43 46.47 -107.41
N PHE A 843 16.90 47.57 -107.99
CA PHE A 843 16.09 48.38 -108.92
C PHE A 843 16.75 48.44 -110.31
N ASP A 844 15.91 48.42 -111.36
CA ASP A 844 16.31 48.29 -112.77
C ASP A 844 15.77 49.47 -113.58
N THR A 845 16.17 50.68 -113.15
CA THR A 845 15.72 51.96 -113.71
C THR A 845 16.83 52.56 -114.57
N GLU A 846 16.69 52.48 -115.90
CA GLU A 846 17.65 53.10 -116.83
C GLU A 846 17.61 54.64 -116.75
N PHE A 847 18.72 55.24 -116.31
CA PHE A 847 18.93 56.69 -116.33
C PHE A 847 19.65 57.13 -117.63
N PRO A 848 19.34 58.33 -118.17
CA PRO A 848 19.95 58.82 -119.41
C PRO A 848 21.38 59.36 -119.20
N ASP A 849 22.27 59.15 -120.17
CA ASP A 849 23.71 59.44 -120.10
C ASP A 849 24.10 60.89 -119.77
N GLN A 850 23.19 61.86 -119.97
CA GLN A 850 23.44 63.30 -119.74
C GLN A 850 22.27 63.95 -118.97
N ILE A 851 22.31 63.82 -117.65
CA ILE A 851 21.39 64.47 -116.71
C ILE A 851 21.81 65.93 -116.47
N GLU A 852 20.87 66.86 -116.62
CA GLU A 852 21.04 68.27 -116.21
C GLU A 852 20.61 68.49 -114.75
N GLU A 853 19.61 67.75 -114.28
CA GLU A 853 18.95 67.93 -112.98
C GLU A 853 18.13 66.68 -112.62
N LEU A 854 18.11 66.27 -111.34
CA LEU A 854 17.30 65.17 -110.83
C LEU A 854 16.67 65.58 -109.50
N VAL A 855 15.34 65.48 -109.39
CA VAL A 855 14.59 65.73 -108.15
C VAL A 855 14.05 64.40 -107.61
N LEU A 856 14.51 63.97 -106.44
CA LEU A 856 14.04 62.78 -105.74
C LEU A 856 12.85 63.15 -104.84
N PHE A 857 11.75 62.41 -104.94
CA PHE A 857 10.56 62.54 -104.11
C PHE A 857 10.46 61.34 -103.15
N THR A 858 9.97 61.59 -101.94
CA THR A 858 9.66 60.58 -100.92
C THR A 858 8.16 60.55 -100.65
N ASP A 859 7.52 59.38 -100.67
CA ASP A 859 6.11 59.15 -100.30
C ASP A 859 6.05 58.19 -99.11
N ILE A 860 5.60 58.67 -97.95
CA ILE A 860 5.63 57.92 -96.68
C ILE A 860 4.23 57.86 -96.08
N TYR A 861 3.87 56.67 -95.60
CA TYR A 861 2.64 56.43 -94.85
C TYR A 861 2.95 55.56 -93.64
N ASN A 862 3.02 56.15 -92.45
CA ASN A 862 3.20 55.44 -91.19
C ASN A 862 1.87 55.40 -90.43
N GLN A 863 1.41 54.21 -90.04
CA GLN A 863 0.26 54.04 -89.16
C GLN A 863 0.66 53.87 -87.69
N PHE A 864 1.86 53.33 -87.43
CA PHE A 864 2.31 52.99 -86.09
C PHE A 864 2.36 54.19 -85.15
N ASP A 865 2.12 53.90 -83.87
CA ASP A 865 2.25 54.79 -82.72
C ASP A 865 3.73 55.04 -82.30
N PHE A 866 4.68 54.78 -83.19
CA PHE A 866 6.11 55.11 -83.04
C PHE A 866 6.64 55.84 -84.29
N GLY A 867 7.67 56.65 -84.11
CA GLY A 867 8.37 57.33 -85.20
C GLY A 867 9.57 56.52 -85.69
N ALA A 868 10.21 56.92 -86.78
CA ALA A 868 11.44 56.26 -87.24
C ALA A 868 12.42 57.22 -87.91
N ALA A 869 13.72 56.94 -87.77
CA ALA A 869 14.76 57.53 -88.60
C ALA A 869 15.16 56.51 -89.68
N VAL A 870 14.88 56.84 -90.94
CA VAL A 870 15.10 55.97 -92.11
C VAL A 870 16.30 56.48 -92.90
N ASN A 871 17.39 55.74 -92.91
CA ASN A 871 18.56 56.01 -93.74
C ASN A 871 18.49 55.08 -94.95
N ILE A 872 18.27 55.63 -96.14
CA ILE A 872 18.14 54.84 -97.37
C ILE A 872 19.53 54.73 -98.01
N LEU A 873 20.09 53.52 -97.96
CA LEU A 873 21.41 53.21 -98.47
C LEU A 873 21.31 52.68 -99.91
N ILE A 874 22.32 52.96 -100.73
CA ILE A 874 22.46 52.49 -102.11
C ILE A 874 23.83 51.83 -102.32
N ALA A 875 23.86 50.73 -103.07
CA ALA A 875 25.07 49.99 -103.39
C ALA A 875 25.01 49.35 -104.79
N SER A 876 26.15 48.86 -105.28
CA SER A 876 26.22 48.06 -106.52
C SER A 876 26.11 46.55 -106.28
N ASP A 877 26.10 46.09 -105.02
CA ASP A 877 25.88 44.71 -104.59
C ASP A 877 25.06 44.73 -103.29
N SER A 878 24.18 43.74 -103.11
CA SER A 878 23.42 43.54 -101.86
C SER A 878 24.33 43.23 -100.67
N LEU A 879 25.53 42.68 -100.88
CA LEU A 879 26.47 42.35 -99.81
C LEU A 879 27.17 43.58 -99.18
N SER A 880 27.18 44.74 -99.87
CA SER A 880 27.84 45.96 -99.40
C SER A 880 27.11 46.70 -98.26
N PHE A 881 25.89 46.27 -97.90
CA PHE A 881 25.19 46.83 -96.74
C PHE A 881 25.73 46.29 -95.41
N ASP A 882 26.18 45.03 -95.40
CA ASP A 882 26.56 44.34 -94.16
C ASP A 882 28.05 44.52 -93.82
N ASP A 883 28.90 44.89 -94.79
CA ASP A 883 30.31 45.27 -94.56
C ASP A 883 30.52 46.78 -94.35
N GLY A 884 29.44 47.57 -94.44
CA GLY A 884 29.44 49.01 -94.22
C GLY A 884 30.04 49.84 -95.37
N THR A 885 30.14 49.29 -96.58
CA THR A 885 30.66 50.00 -97.77
C THR A 885 29.60 50.70 -98.63
N ALA A 886 28.32 50.49 -98.36
CA ALA A 886 27.22 51.16 -99.06
C ALA A 886 27.18 52.69 -98.82
N ASP A 887 26.82 53.44 -99.86
CA ASP A 887 26.60 54.88 -99.80
C ASP A 887 25.21 55.23 -99.25
N THR A 888 25.04 56.43 -98.72
CA THR A 888 23.71 56.96 -98.33
C THR A 888 23.11 57.77 -99.49
N LEU A 889 21.91 57.40 -99.93
CA LEU A 889 21.16 58.13 -100.96
C LEU A 889 20.34 59.27 -100.35
N ILE A 890 19.62 59.02 -99.25
CA ILE A 890 18.81 60.02 -98.54
C ILE A 890 18.51 59.54 -97.10
N ASN A 891 18.43 60.48 -96.15
CA ASN A 891 17.95 60.22 -94.79
C ASN A 891 16.61 60.93 -94.58
N VAL A 892 15.62 60.23 -94.02
CA VAL A 892 14.25 60.70 -93.86
C VAL A 892 13.73 60.41 -92.46
N ASN A 893 13.16 61.43 -91.80
CA ASN A 893 12.55 61.28 -90.48
C ASN A 893 11.04 61.07 -90.61
N VAL A 894 10.57 59.92 -90.14
CA VAL A 894 9.17 59.50 -90.10
C VAL A 894 8.60 59.81 -88.71
N LEU A 895 7.46 60.50 -88.66
CA LEU A 895 6.73 60.76 -87.41
C LEU A 895 5.65 59.68 -87.18
N PRO A 896 5.20 59.46 -85.92
CA PRO A 896 4.10 58.54 -85.62
C PRO A 896 2.83 58.90 -86.40
N ALA A 897 2.06 57.88 -86.83
CA ALA A 897 0.73 58.01 -87.41
C ALA A 897 0.56 59.08 -88.53
N GLN A 898 1.59 59.30 -89.38
CA GLN A 898 1.61 60.38 -90.38
C GLN A 898 1.77 59.88 -91.83
N THR A 899 1.03 60.52 -92.75
CA THR A 899 1.32 60.55 -94.20
C THR A 899 2.18 61.78 -94.55
N TYR A 900 3.20 61.63 -95.38
CA TYR A 900 4.08 62.74 -95.80
C TYR A 900 4.62 62.55 -97.22
N LEU A 901 4.77 63.67 -97.95
CA LEU A 901 5.39 63.74 -99.27
C LEU A 901 6.40 64.90 -99.27
N ASP A 902 7.64 64.65 -99.71
CA ASP A 902 8.70 65.66 -99.80
C ASP A 902 9.50 65.54 -101.10
N SER A 903 10.35 66.54 -101.40
CA SER A 903 11.23 66.51 -102.57
C SER A 903 12.57 67.22 -102.37
N ILE A 904 13.65 66.58 -102.84
CA ILE A 904 15.01 67.10 -102.79
C ILE A 904 15.67 67.06 -104.18
N ILE A 905 16.34 68.14 -104.56
CA ILE A 905 17.18 68.16 -105.77
C ILE A 905 18.50 67.48 -105.41
N LEU A 906 18.84 66.39 -106.11
CA LEU A 906 20.07 65.64 -105.89
C LEU A 906 21.29 66.42 -106.44
N GLY A 907 22.44 66.29 -105.78
CA GLY A 907 23.70 66.84 -106.25
C GLY A 907 24.38 65.92 -107.26
N GLU A 908 25.50 66.38 -107.84
CA GLU A 908 26.29 65.58 -108.80
C GLU A 908 26.78 64.25 -108.20
N TYR A 909 26.97 64.18 -106.87
CA TYR A 909 27.36 62.93 -106.19
C TYR A 909 26.21 61.93 -106.16
N GLU A 910 25.05 62.31 -105.62
CA GLU A 910 23.90 61.42 -105.47
C GLU A 910 23.30 61.04 -106.83
N ILE A 911 23.40 61.93 -107.84
CA ILE A 911 23.12 61.59 -109.23
C ILE A 911 24.09 60.52 -109.75
N SER A 912 25.40 60.63 -109.48
CA SER A 912 26.39 59.64 -109.94
C SER A 912 26.22 58.25 -109.31
N LEU A 913 25.65 58.16 -108.11
CA LEU A 913 25.28 56.88 -107.50
C LEU A 913 24.15 56.16 -108.26
N LEU A 914 23.25 56.93 -108.90
CA LEU A 914 22.12 56.45 -109.68
C LEU A 914 22.42 56.27 -111.18
N SER A 915 23.32 57.09 -111.76
CA SER A 915 23.46 57.25 -113.21
C SER A 915 24.55 56.41 -113.90
N ASP A 916 25.18 55.46 -113.19
CA ASP A 916 26.16 54.53 -113.78
C ASP A 916 25.49 53.17 -114.09
N THR A 917 25.79 52.59 -115.26
CA THR A 917 24.83 51.69 -115.93
C THR A 917 24.73 50.28 -115.32
N LEU A 918 23.49 49.92 -114.97
CA LEU A 918 22.96 48.58 -114.63
C LEU A 918 23.35 48.00 -113.25
N ASN A 919 22.36 47.37 -112.60
CA ASN A 919 22.42 46.67 -111.30
C ASN A 919 22.81 47.56 -110.10
N LYS A 920 21.81 48.23 -109.51
CA LYS A 920 21.91 48.91 -108.21
C LYS A 920 20.94 48.31 -107.20
N TRP A 921 21.31 48.33 -105.92
CA TRP A 921 20.51 47.86 -104.80
C TRP A 921 20.26 48.99 -103.81
N ILE A 922 19.09 48.98 -103.16
CA ILE A 922 18.68 49.91 -102.11
C ILE A 922 18.24 49.12 -100.86
N LYS A 923 18.77 49.50 -99.69
CA LYS A 923 18.37 48.97 -98.36
C LYS A 923 17.94 50.13 -97.45
N PRO A 924 16.67 50.21 -97.01
CA PRO A 924 16.26 51.17 -95.98
C PRO A 924 16.66 50.66 -94.59
N TYR A 925 17.61 51.33 -93.94
CA TYR A 925 17.94 51.09 -92.53
C TYR A 925 16.99 51.92 -91.65
N VAL A 926 16.23 51.28 -90.77
CA VAL A 926 15.15 51.93 -89.99
C VAL A 926 15.44 51.82 -88.50
N LYS A 927 15.79 52.94 -87.86
CA LYS A 927 15.82 53.03 -86.39
C LYS A 927 14.45 53.45 -85.88
N MET A 928 13.86 52.66 -84.98
CA MET A 928 12.59 52.99 -84.34
C MET A 928 12.81 54.08 -83.27
N LEU A 929 11.82 54.95 -83.10
CA LEU A 929 11.81 56.04 -82.15
C LEU A 929 10.56 55.90 -81.29
N GLY A 930 10.76 55.33 -80.09
CA GLY A 930 9.69 55.12 -79.11
C GLY A 930 9.00 56.40 -78.66
N ARG A 931 7.80 56.25 -78.11
CA ARG A 931 7.10 57.36 -77.46
C ARG A 931 7.82 57.75 -76.17
N THR A 932 7.80 59.04 -75.88
CA THR A 932 8.12 59.56 -74.54
C THR A 932 6.91 60.22 -73.90
N ASP A 933 6.85 60.22 -72.58
CA ASP A 933 5.89 61.03 -71.82
C ASP A 933 6.22 62.54 -71.85
N ASP A 934 5.38 63.36 -71.22
CA ASP A 934 5.58 64.82 -71.08
C ASP A 934 6.84 65.20 -70.27
N GLN A 935 7.53 64.23 -69.65
CA GLN A 935 8.79 64.42 -68.90
C GLN A 935 10.02 63.90 -69.65
N GLY A 936 9.84 63.19 -70.77
CA GLY A 936 10.92 62.59 -71.56
C GLY A 936 11.29 61.16 -71.18
N ASN A 937 10.51 60.48 -70.34
CA ASN A 937 10.70 59.06 -70.04
C ASN A 937 10.14 58.20 -71.19
N PRO A 938 10.73 57.03 -71.51
CA PRO A 938 10.12 56.08 -72.44
C PRO A 938 8.71 55.68 -71.97
N ALA A 939 7.77 55.62 -72.91
CA ALA A 939 6.39 55.20 -72.70
C ALA A 939 6.05 54.05 -73.66
N PRO A 940 5.17 53.11 -73.27
CA PRO A 940 4.79 52.01 -74.15
C PRO A 940 4.07 52.54 -75.40
N SER A 941 4.54 52.10 -76.57
CA SER A 941 3.77 52.19 -77.82
C SER A 941 2.85 50.98 -77.90
N LEU A 942 1.61 51.19 -78.36
CA LEU A 942 0.72 50.09 -78.69
C LEU A 942 1.01 49.61 -80.11
N PHE A 943 0.95 48.29 -80.29
CA PHE A 943 1.24 47.60 -81.54
C PHE A 943 -0.02 46.84 -81.98
N LEU A 944 -0.79 47.41 -82.91
CA LEU A 944 -2.05 46.83 -83.36
C LEU A 944 -1.85 45.90 -84.56
N MET A 945 -2.72 44.89 -84.69
CA MET A 945 -2.66 43.93 -85.81
C MET A 945 -2.87 44.59 -87.18
N SER A 946 -3.44 45.81 -87.21
CA SER A 946 -3.77 46.58 -88.42
C SER A 946 -2.69 47.58 -88.86
N ASP A 947 -1.62 47.78 -88.09
CA ASP A 947 -0.60 48.81 -88.36
C ASP A 947 0.44 48.41 -89.43
N SER A 948 0.81 49.39 -90.27
CA SER A 948 1.88 49.27 -91.26
C SER A 948 2.62 50.59 -91.53
N MET A 949 3.84 50.49 -92.09
CA MET A 949 4.63 51.61 -92.58
C MET A 949 5.04 51.38 -94.04
N ARG A 950 4.61 52.27 -94.96
CA ARG A 950 4.99 52.28 -96.38
C ARG A 950 5.96 53.42 -96.67
N ILE A 951 6.99 53.14 -97.47
CA ILE A 951 8.05 54.08 -97.87
C ILE A 951 8.29 53.92 -99.37
N GLY A 952 8.06 54.97 -100.15
CA GLY A 952 8.26 55.03 -101.60
C GLY A 952 9.20 56.16 -102.04
N LEU A 953 9.92 55.93 -103.14
CA LEU A 953 10.84 56.86 -103.80
C LEU A 953 10.61 56.90 -105.31
N TYR A 954 10.56 58.10 -105.88
CA TYR A 954 10.55 58.31 -107.33
C TYR A 954 11.33 59.57 -107.72
N GLY A 955 12.01 59.54 -108.86
CA GLY A 955 12.84 60.64 -109.36
C GLY A 955 12.23 61.32 -110.60
N SER A 956 12.32 62.65 -110.67
CA SER A 956 12.02 63.44 -111.87
C SER A 956 13.35 63.91 -112.48
N VAL A 957 13.71 63.36 -113.63
CA VAL A 957 14.99 63.54 -114.33
C VAL A 957 14.80 64.50 -115.50
N LYS A 958 15.67 65.51 -115.63
CA LYS A 958 15.77 66.40 -116.80
C LYS A 958 17.10 66.16 -117.51
N ALA A 959 17.05 65.83 -118.79
CA ALA A 959 18.21 65.35 -119.55
C ALA A 959 18.27 65.95 -120.96
N HIS A 960 19.48 66.02 -121.53
CA HIS A 960 19.72 66.38 -122.93
C HIS A 960 20.03 65.13 -123.76
N ILE A 961 19.47 65.02 -124.96
CA ILE A 961 19.66 63.87 -125.85
C ILE A 961 20.18 64.35 -127.20
N ASP A 962 21.43 64.00 -127.52
CA ASP A 962 22.04 64.16 -128.84
C ASP A 962 22.21 62.79 -129.53
N LEU A 963 21.81 62.70 -130.80
CA LEU A 963 21.83 61.47 -131.58
C LEU A 963 23.14 61.25 -132.36
N ASN A 964 24.06 62.22 -132.38
CA ASN A 964 25.29 62.14 -133.17
C ASN A 964 26.40 61.27 -132.51
N ASP A 965 26.39 61.08 -131.19
CA ASP A 965 27.44 60.33 -130.47
C ASP A 965 27.31 58.79 -130.57
N ARG A 966 26.19 58.25 -131.05
CA ARG A 966 25.99 56.79 -131.25
C ARG A 966 26.76 56.20 -132.44
N GLY A 967 27.80 56.88 -132.93
CA GLY A 967 28.60 56.50 -134.10
C GLY A 967 29.89 55.71 -133.81
N ASN A 968 30.33 55.62 -132.55
CA ASN A 968 31.56 54.90 -132.17
C ASN A 968 31.40 54.14 -130.84
N ASN A 969 30.73 52.98 -130.87
CA ASN A 969 31.03 51.77 -130.07
C ASN A 969 30.01 50.66 -130.40
N GLU A 970 30.49 49.56 -131.00
CA GLU A 970 29.96 48.20 -130.85
C GLU A 970 30.95 47.40 -130.00
#